data_AF-F4MPS6-F1
#
_entry.id   AF-F4MPS6-F1
#
_cell.length_a   1.000
_cell.length_b   1.000
_cell.length_c   1.000
_cell.angle_alpha   90.00
_cell.angle_beta   90.00
_cell.angle_gamma   90.00
#
_symmetry.space_group_name_H-M   'P 1'
#
loop_
_entity.id
_entity.type
_entity.pdbx_description
1 polymer ?
#
loop_
_entity_poly.entity_id
_entity_poly.type
_entity_poly.pdbx_seq_one_letter_code
_entity_poly.pdbx_strand_id
1 'polypeptide(L)'
;MNKLLKLLTLSSFITLAASPVVACIRDKSEDKKPDSNTKPDPTTKPDSSNRNRSILDLIKSFNSEVRDAYNEAVRPYIVSRTAILSKDADDTENFFSKQSIRQLVSERDPNEDKDGYHSFYNNLTNKRKEQLQKTLETVLNINNAKKMFLEQLKKVGTDKYRILLDNSINNLVIGFKFKLDNSKMKFSEDEGSFNSTIKIGLDFTYQYKDANGQSKREIISNDFIINISSEKAVIELVHNIQKFWSNSLFENKNLLTVDFKELKKLLNEHESLTAQDLLTATSYNYKNATYLYSQKLADKIKDEISEKLIKNNKNQVVKNLEISYKDPEQKTDVDRIKTELKIGPLERNYNNQDGGSLKEEAYKLLHLYFGEVNKNQKLDLITTKQGDMNLVRDLIEPWVNKLTSFKEVIKQKLTDIYSKFEFLDEKDISEFSKKFDRDDLLKNLFKSATAIESFELKGLQLKLKSGYIHDLGNINFNYVVQIDQNDRNIDFDNKEKLKYEGYKKSNIFDAYYKGIEIMLEEFHKFYGIRKANPNFPYTTDKDVKTEIHYSQRKNLFNMTGRPSNLKDMEDKDFNIWTEWEKYLNNSNKITDPTSLYSLDFSADAKRLKNEYLTSNMLGVRNFTIYQDFGGNPYQSLFYKDKDFQTTYNEGFDKVVDFSKGISIVSTRNADLDFGLLTDLLNFRFKAKDFTYNSLQTVTLIGRVDDNTDQQNDNSSSNSENDSNTNE
;
A
#
# COMPACT_ATOMS: atom_id res chain seq x y z
N MET A 1 -4.82 -6.13 34.43
CA MET A 1 -5.41 -7.45 34.76
C MET A 1 -5.19 -8.38 33.57
N ASN A 2 -4.73 -9.63 33.78
CA ASN A 2 -4.59 -10.63 32.70
C ASN A 2 -4.59 -12.07 33.27
N LYS A 3 -5.76 -12.56 33.70
CA LYS A 3 -5.96 -13.94 34.19
C LYS A 3 -7.37 -14.48 33.84
N LEU A 4 -7.65 -14.69 32.55
CA LEU A 4 -8.85 -15.44 32.12
C LEU A 4 -8.72 -16.10 30.72
N LEU A 5 -7.50 -16.24 30.19
CA LEU A 5 -7.26 -16.78 28.83
C LEU A 5 -6.22 -17.92 28.83
N LYS A 6 -6.40 -18.93 29.69
CA LYS A 6 -5.55 -20.14 29.77
C LYS A 6 -6.35 -21.41 30.12
N LEU A 7 -7.52 -21.61 29.50
CA LEU A 7 -8.33 -22.81 29.76
C LEU A 7 -9.14 -23.28 28.53
N LEU A 8 -8.54 -23.27 27.33
CA LEU A 8 -9.05 -24.02 26.16
C LEU A 8 -8.01 -24.21 25.04
N THR A 9 -6.76 -24.49 25.40
CA THR A 9 -5.67 -24.83 24.46
C THR A 9 -4.80 -25.95 25.04
N LEU A 10 -5.20 -27.21 24.84
CA LEU A 10 -4.48 -28.39 25.34
C LEU A 10 -4.14 -29.38 24.21
N SER A 11 -3.10 -29.07 23.45
CA SER A 11 -2.53 -29.95 22.42
C SER A 11 -1.09 -29.54 22.11
N SER A 12 -0.11 -30.41 22.45
CA SER A 12 1.35 -30.33 22.18
C SER A 12 2.09 -29.05 22.62
N PHE A 13 3.36 -29.04 23.06
CA PHE A 13 4.39 -30.05 23.41
C PHE A 13 5.37 -29.33 24.42
N ILE A 14 6.55 -29.78 24.89
CA ILE A 14 7.48 -30.88 24.57
C ILE A 14 8.31 -31.28 25.84
N THR A 15 9.00 -32.42 25.82
CA THR A 15 10.10 -32.88 26.73
C THR A 15 10.00 -32.73 28.27
N LEU A 16 10.22 -33.85 28.98
CA LEU A 16 11.49 -34.06 29.70
C LEU A 16 11.66 -35.53 30.13
N ALA A 17 12.74 -36.17 29.68
CA ALA A 17 13.27 -37.43 30.24
C ALA A 17 14.76 -37.52 29.86
N ALA A 18 15.64 -37.70 30.85
CA ALA A 18 17.09 -37.81 30.62
C ALA A 18 17.49 -39.25 30.24
N SER A 19 18.46 -39.38 29.34
CA SER A 19 18.95 -40.67 28.83
C SER A 19 19.79 -41.42 29.88
N PRO A 20 19.47 -42.68 30.23
CA PRO A 20 20.44 -43.62 30.77
C PRO A 20 21.30 -44.12 29.60
N VAL A 21 22.61 -43.89 29.65
CA VAL A 21 23.54 -44.48 28.66
C VAL A 21 23.74 -45.96 29.00
N VAL A 22 22.98 -46.83 28.34
CA VAL A 22 23.26 -48.27 28.34
C VAL A 22 24.43 -48.52 27.38
N ALA A 23 25.63 -48.63 27.93
CA ALA A 23 26.81 -49.01 27.15
C ALA A 23 26.68 -50.46 26.68
N CYS A 24 26.49 -50.66 25.38
CA CYS A 24 26.64 -51.99 24.78
C CYS A 24 28.09 -52.45 24.96
N ILE A 25 28.31 -53.42 25.86
CA ILE A 25 29.58 -54.13 25.95
C ILE A 25 29.84 -54.77 24.59
N ARG A 26 30.89 -54.28 23.93
CA ARG A 26 31.32 -54.72 22.61
C ARG A 26 32.55 -55.57 22.83
N ASP A 27 32.36 -56.89 22.89
CA ASP A 27 33.45 -57.83 23.11
C ASP A 27 34.55 -57.61 22.06
N LYS A 28 35.68 -57.07 22.52
CA LYS A 28 36.93 -57.01 21.77
C LYS A 28 37.77 -58.19 22.19
N SER A 29 38.04 -59.08 21.25
CA SER A 29 39.10 -60.08 21.38
C SER A 29 40.47 -59.40 21.38
N GLU A 30 41.19 -59.47 22.49
CA GLU A 30 42.65 -59.32 22.52
C GLU A 30 43.23 -60.46 23.37
N ASP A 31 44.26 -61.14 22.83
CA ASP A 31 44.88 -62.30 23.47
C ASP A 31 45.71 -61.92 24.69
N LYS A 32 45.49 -62.63 25.80
CA LYS A 32 46.53 -63.02 26.76
C LYS A 32 46.11 -64.20 27.63
N LYS A 33 47.04 -65.14 27.79
CA LYS A 33 47.02 -66.28 28.71
C LYS A 33 48.40 -66.33 29.41
N PRO A 34 48.55 -67.01 30.55
CA PRO A 34 47.53 -67.49 31.50
C PRO A 34 47.79 -66.94 32.93
N ASP A 35 46.99 -67.30 33.94
CA ASP A 35 47.44 -68.29 34.94
C ASP A 35 46.32 -68.89 35.84
N SER A 36 46.66 -70.04 36.45
CA SER A 36 46.13 -70.73 37.64
C SER A 36 44.63 -70.69 38.01
N ASN A 37 44.00 -71.86 37.86
CA ASN A 37 43.21 -72.58 38.88
C ASN A 37 42.00 -71.92 39.58
N THR A 38 40.80 -72.13 39.04
CA THR A 38 39.70 -72.81 39.79
C THR A 38 38.61 -73.42 38.91
N LYS A 39 38.05 -74.55 39.35
CA LYS A 39 36.69 -75.08 39.06
C LYS A 39 35.90 -75.03 40.40
N PRO A 40 34.55 -75.04 40.45
CA PRO A 40 33.60 -75.62 39.47
C PRO A 40 32.40 -74.65 39.17
N ASP A 41 31.24 -74.99 38.57
CA ASP A 41 30.73 -76.18 37.87
C ASP A 41 29.67 -75.78 36.80
N PRO A 42 29.31 -76.63 35.82
CA PRO A 42 28.52 -76.23 34.65
C PRO A 42 26.99 -76.42 34.80
N THR A 43 26.36 -75.83 35.82
CA THR A 43 24.89 -75.92 36.03
C THR A 43 24.19 -74.57 36.23
N THR A 44 24.35 -73.64 35.29
CA THR A 44 23.44 -72.51 35.14
C THR A 44 23.03 -72.33 33.68
N LYS A 45 21.74 -72.52 33.36
CA LYS A 45 21.20 -72.14 32.05
C LYS A 45 21.32 -70.62 31.91
N PRO A 46 21.76 -70.07 30.77
CA PRO A 46 21.74 -68.64 30.54
C PRO A 46 20.29 -68.12 30.65
N ASP A 47 20.11 -66.99 31.34
CA ASP A 47 18.80 -66.53 31.81
C ASP A 47 17.91 -66.01 30.67
N SER A 48 17.16 -66.94 30.08
CA SER A 48 16.15 -66.64 29.06
C SER A 48 15.01 -65.77 29.58
N SER A 49 14.76 -65.73 30.90
CA SER A 49 13.69 -64.90 31.47
C SER A 49 14.03 -63.41 31.38
N ASN A 50 15.26 -63.03 31.71
CA ASN A 50 15.71 -61.64 31.62
C ASN A 50 15.97 -61.20 30.16
N ARG A 51 16.45 -62.10 29.29
CA ARG A 51 16.55 -61.79 27.84
C ARG A 51 15.16 -61.58 27.20
N ASN A 52 14.16 -62.38 27.58
CA ASN A 52 12.81 -62.21 27.05
C ASN A 52 12.14 -60.93 27.60
N ARG A 53 12.40 -60.56 28.86
CA ARG A 53 11.92 -59.28 29.42
C ARG A 53 12.45 -58.06 28.65
N SER A 54 13.77 -57.98 28.41
CA SER A 54 14.33 -56.84 27.69
C SER A 54 13.83 -56.72 26.24
N ILE A 55 13.59 -57.86 25.56
CA ILE A 55 12.96 -57.85 24.23
C ILE A 55 11.48 -57.45 24.31
N LEU A 56 10.73 -57.89 25.32
CA LEU A 56 9.33 -57.50 25.51
C LEU A 56 9.18 -56.00 25.79
N ASP A 57 10.09 -55.39 26.56
CA ASP A 57 10.08 -53.95 26.81
C ASP A 57 10.53 -53.16 25.58
N LEU A 58 11.51 -53.66 24.81
CA LEU A 58 11.87 -53.10 23.50
C LEU A 58 10.69 -53.13 22.52
N ILE A 59 9.89 -54.21 22.52
CA ILE A 59 8.66 -54.32 21.72
C ILE A 59 7.58 -53.31 22.17
N LYS A 60 7.47 -53.01 23.48
CA LYS A 60 6.55 -51.95 23.98
C LYS A 60 6.96 -50.58 23.46
N SER A 61 8.24 -50.21 23.59
CA SER A 61 8.78 -48.95 23.06
C SER A 61 8.60 -48.86 21.55
N PHE A 62 8.90 -49.94 20.82
CA PHE A 62 8.71 -50.01 19.37
C PHE A 62 7.25 -49.78 18.96
N ASN A 63 6.30 -50.47 19.60
CA ASN A 63 4.89 -50.36 19.29
C ASN A 63 4.29 -48.99 19.71
N SER A 64 4.88 -48.28 20.69
CA SER A 64 4.54 -46.88 20.94
C SER A 64 5.05 -46.01 19.81
N GLU A 65 6.36 -46.01 19.55
CA GLU A 65 7.00 -45.12 18.59
C GLU A 65 6.49 -45.35 17.14
N VAL A 66 6.03 -46.56 16.81
CA VAL A 66 5.27 -46.88 15.58
C VAL A 66 3.89 -46.21 15.55
N ARG A 67 3.14 -46.22 16.67
CA ARG A 67 1.85 -45.52 16.77
C ARG A 67 2.03 -44.01 16.75
N ASP A 68 3.08 -43.51 17.38
CA ASP A 68 3.41 -42.08 17.41
C ASP A 68 3.78 -41.59 16.00
N ALA A 69 4.69 -42.28 15.30
CA ALA A 69 5.02 -41.99 13.89
C ALA A 69 3.81 -42.10 12.94
N TYR A 70 2.87 -43.03 13.19
CA TYR A 70 1.61 -43.11 12.45
C TYR A 70 0.70 -41.90 12.74
N ASN A 71 0.58 -41.50 14.00
CA ASN A 71 -0.27 -40.36 14.42
C ASN A 71 0.30 -39.01 14.01
N GLU A 72 1.62 -38.89 13.86
CA GLU A 72 2.29 -37.68 13.36
C GLU A 72 2.26 -37.57 11.83
N ALA A 73 2.56 -38.66 11.10
CA ALA A 73 2.74 -38.62 9.65
C ALA A 73 1.52 -39.08 8.84
N VAL A 74 0.90 -40.20 9.21
CA VAL A 74 -0.13 -40.86 8.39
C VAL A 74 -1.51 -40.29 8.65
N ARG A 75 -1.92 -40.28 9.93
CA ARG A 75 -3.27 -39.85 10.32
C ARG A 75 -3.57 -38.42 9.88
N PRO A 76 -2.70 -37.40 10.06
CA PRO A 76 -3.00 -36.03 9.66
C PRO A 76 -3.00 -35.88 8.14
N TYR A 77 -2.09 -36.55 7.43
CA TYR A 77 -2.05 -36.55 5.97
C TYR A 77 -3.34 -37.08 5.36
N ILE A 78 -3.84 -38.23 5.83
CA ILE A 78 -5.10 -38.82 5.35
C ILE A 78 -6.28 -37.92 5.73
N VAL A 79 -6.37 -37.43 6.98
CA VAL A 79 -7.45 -36.50 7.40
C VAL A 79 -7.51 -35.26 6.52
N SER A 80 -6.36 -34.65 6.18
CA SER A 80 -6.31 -33.44 5.33
C SER A 80 -6.89 -33.66 3.92
N ARG A 81 -6.99 -34.91 3.46
CA ARG A 81 -7.49 -35.32 2.14
C ARG A 81 -8.95 -35.77 2.14
N THR A 82 -9.64 -35.81 3.29
CA THR A 82 -11.03 -36.31 3.34
C THR A 82 -12.09 -35.27 2.95
N ALA A 83 -11.69 -34.02 2.66
CA ALA A 83 -12.55 -33.02 2.05
C ALA A 83 -12.48 -33.10 0.51
N ILE A 84 -13.64 -33.26 -0.14
CA ILE A 84 -13.76 -33.53 -1.57
C ILE A 84 -14.82 -32.61 -2.18
N LEU A 85 -14.50 -31.98 -3.31
CA LEU A 85 -15.50 -31.29 -4.12
C LEU A 85 -15.94 -32.18 -5.29
N SER A 86 -17.23 -32.46 -5.37
CA SER A 86 -17.84 -33.00 -6.59
C SER A 86 -18.07 -31.85 -7.56
N LYS A 87 -17.46 -31.98 -8.74
CA LYS A 87 -17.91 -31.22 -9.91
C LYS A 87 -19.29 -31.73 -10.35
N ASP A 88 -20.01 -30.94 -11.13
CA ASP A 88 -21.35 -31.28 -11.65
C ASP A 88 -21.31 -32.04 -12.99
N ALA A 89 -20.13 -32.35 -13.55
CA ALA A 89 -19.99 -33.16 -14.76
C ALA A 89 -20.34 -34.64 -14.51
N ASP A 90 -21.01 -35.29 -15.48
CA ASP A 90 -21.49 -36.68 -15.44
C ASP A 90 -20.37 -37.74 -15.57
N ASP A 91 -19.34 -37.64 -14.74
CA ASP A 91 -18.33 -38.68 -14.57
C ASP A 91 -18.86 -39.79 -13.65
N THR A 92 -19.27 -40.91 -14.25
CA THR A 92 -19.70 -42.12 -13.53
C THR A 92 -18.54 -43.03 -13.11
N GLU A 93 -17.29 -42.74 -13.50
CA GLU A 93 -16.11 -43.48 -13.03
C GLU A 93 -15.62 -42.98 -11.66
N ASN A 94 -15.84 -41.71 -11.33
CA ASN A 94 -15.60 -41.18 -9.99
C ASN A 94 -16.70 -41.59 -8.99
N PHE A 95 -16.36 -42.35 -7.95
CA PHE A 95 -17.36 -42.77 -6.94
C PHE A 95 -17.95 -41.58 -6.14
N PHE A 96 -17.25 -40.45 -6.07
CA PHE A 96 -17.68 -39.26 -5.33
C PHE A 96 -18.35 -38.19 -6.21
N SER A 97 -18.71 -38.50 -7.47
CA SER A 97 -19.52 -37.61 -8.30
C SER A 97 -20.97 -37.53 -7.82
N LYS A 98 -21.63 -36.40 -8.06
CA LYS A 98 -23.03 -36.12 -7.71
C LYS A 98 -23.99 -37.24 -8.13
N GLN A 99 -23.83 -37.73 -9.36
CA GLN A 99 -24.65 -38.83 -9.90
C GLN A 99 -24.39 -40.15 -9.18
N SER A 100 -23.11 -40.50 -8.94
CA SER A 100 -22.74 -41.73 -8.21
C SER A 100 -23.22 -41.70 -6.76
N ILE A 101 -23.15 -40.54 -6.09
CA ILE A 101 -23.68 -40.35 -4.73
C ILE A 101 -25.22 -40.41 -4.71
N ARG A 102 -25.93 -39.83 -5.68
CA ARG A 102 -27.38 -40.00 -5.82
C ARG A 102 -27.77 -41.46 -6.08
N GLN A 103 -27.01 -42.21 -6.88
CA GLN A 103 -27.23 -43.64 -7.06
C GLN A 103 -26.95 -44.43 -5.76
N LEU A 104 -25.96 -44.00 -4.96
CA LEU A 104 -25.68 -44.58 -3.64
C LEU A 104 -26.84 -44.39 -2.66
N VAL A 105 -27.56 -43.26 -2.75
CA VAL A 105 -28.78 -43.00 -1.96
C VAL A 105 -29.86 -44.05 -2.19
N SER A 106 -30.02 -44.54 -3.42
CA SER A 106 -30.97 -45.62 -3.76
C SER A 106 -30.47 -47.05 -3.47
N GLU A 107 -29.16 -47.23 -3.27
CA GLU A 107 -28.56 -48.55 -3.01
C GLU A 107 -28.28 -48.83 -1.52
N ARG A 108 -28.36 -47.83 -0.64
CA ARG A 108 -28.10 -47.96 0.81
C ARG A 108 -29.17 -48.77 1.56
N ASP A 109 -28.84 -49.21 2.78
CA ASP A 109 -29.80 -49.77 3.73
C ASP A 109 -30.88 -48.72 4.06
N PRO A 110 -32.19 -49.01 3.89
CA PRO A 110 -33.25 -48.06 4.22
C PRO A 110 -33.31 -47.71 5.72
N ASN A 111 -32.76 -48.55 6.60
CA ASN A 111 -32.72 -48.29 8.04
C ASN A 111 -31.65 -47.24 8.37
N GLU A 112 -32.01 -46.30 9.24
CA GLU A 112 -31.12 -45.25 9.74
C GLU A 112 -30.58 -45.61 11.13
N ASP A 113 -29.27 -45.47 11.33
CA ASP A 113 -28.62 -45.55 12.63
C ASP A 113 -29.10 -44.41 13.55
N LYS A 114 -28.97 -44.60 14.87
CA LYS A 114 -29.18 -43.55 15.89
C LYS A 114 -28.40 -42.25 15.63
N ASP A 115 -27.28 -42.37 14.93
CA ASP A 115 -26.37 -41.26 14.57
C ASP A 115 -26.83 -40.50 13.31
N GLY A 116 -27.92 -40.95 12.66
CA GLY A 116 -28.47 -40.46 11.39
C GLY A 116 -27.80 -41.01 10.13
N TYR A 117 -27.12 -42.15 10.22
CA TYR A 117 -26.31 -42.73 9.14
C TYR A 117 -26.99 -43.96 8.52
N HIS A 118 -26.73 -44.23 7.25
CA HIS A 118 -27.15 -45.46 6.58
C HIS A 118 -25.94 -46.32 6.21
N SER A 119 -25.98 -47.62 6.49
CA SER A 119 -24.99 -48.56 5.95
C SER A 119 -25.21 -48.76 4.45
N PHE A 120 -24.17 -48.96 3.64
CA PHE A 120 -24.36 -49.09 2.18
C PHE A 120 -23.49 -50.14 1.49
N TYR A 121 -22.30 -50.45 2.01
CA TYR A 121 -21.31 -51.20 1.22
C TYR A 121 -21.76 -52.59 0.80
N ASN A 122 -22.46 -53.33 1.66
CA ASN A 122 -22.86 -54.70 1.38
C ASN A 122 -23.74 -54.80 0.12
N ASN A 123 -24.62 -53.81 -0.09
CA ASN A 123 -25.56 -53.73 -1.22
C ASN A 123 -24.90 -53.36 -2.56
N LEU A 124 -23.69 -52.80 -2.55
CA LEU A 124 -22.98 -52.39 -3.77
C LEU A 124 -22.67 -53.60 -4.68
N THR A 125 -22.83 -53.42 -5.99
CA THR A 125 -22.30 -54.38 -6.98
C THR A 125 -20.77 -54.42 -6.92
N ASN A 126 -20.15 -55.53 -7.33
CA ASN A 126 -18.68 -55.71 -7.27
C ASN A 126 -17.93 -54.58 -8.02
N LYS A 127 -18.42 -54.16 -9.19
CA LYS A 127 -17.88 -53.01 -9.93
C LYS A 127 -17.88 -51.72 -9.10
N ARG A 128 -18.96 -51.43 -8.36
CA ARG A 128 -19.01 -50.26 -7.47
C ARG A 128 -18.13 -50.40 -6.23
N LYS A 129 -17.92 -51.62 -5.71
CA LYS A 129 -16.97 -51.90 -4.61
C LYS A 129 -15.53 -51.63 -5.02
N GLU A 130 -15.12 -52.13 -6.20
CA GLU A 130 -13.80 -51.86 -6.81
C GLU A 130 -13.61 -50.37 -7.10
N GLN A 131 -14.62 -49.71 -7.67
CA GLN A 131 -14.62 -48.28 -7.96
C GLN A 131 -14.43 -47.43 -6.69
N LEU A 132 -15.15 -47.75 -5.60
CA LEU A 132 -14.99 -47.10 -4.29
C LEU A 132 -13.54 -47.24 -3.80
N GLN A 133 -12.99 -48.46 -3.79
CA GLN A 133 -11.61 -48.69 -3.34
C GLN A 133 -10.60 -47.89 -4.17
N LYS A 134 -10.68 -47.96 -5.51
CA LYS A 134 -9.80 -47.20 -6.43
C LYS A 134 -9.89 -45.69 -6.20
N THR A 135 -11.10 -45.17 -5.95
CA THR A 135 -11.32 -43.74 -5.67
C THR A 135 -10.69 -43.34 -4.34
N LEU A 136 -10.84 -44.16 -3.29
CA LEU A 136 -10.23 -43.93 -1.97
C LEU A 136 -8.70 -43.95 -1.99
N GLU A 137 -8.11 -44.96 -2.63
CA GLU A 137 -6.65 -45.08 -2.76
C GLU A 137 -6.03 -43.87 -3.46
N THR A 138 -6.71 -43.37 -4.50
CA THR A 138 -6.33 -42.19 -5.27
C THR A 138 -6.45 -40.90 -4.45
N VAL A 139 -7.64 -40.58 -3.93
CA VAL A 139 -7.91 -39.29 -3.26
C VAL A 139 -7.12 -39.16 -1.95
N LEU A 140 -7.09 -40.21 -1.14
CA LEU A 140 -6.36 -40.23 0.13
C LEU A 140 -4.85 -40.43 -0.05
N ASN A 141 -4.39 -40.75 -1.27
CA ASN A 141 -3.00 -40.98 -1.66
C ASN A 141 -2.25 -41.88 -0.66
N ILE A 142 -2.76 -43.11 -0.51
CA ILE A 142 -2.28 -44.10 0.45
C ILE A 142 -0.80 -44.46 0.22
N ASN A 143 -0.34 -44.43 -1.04
CA ASN A 143 1.06 -44.67 -1.39
C ASN A 143 2.01 -43.60 -0.81
N ASN A 144 1.64 -42.31 -0.87
CA ASN A 144 2.46 -41.27 -0.24
C ASN A 144 2.35 -41.30 1.29
N ALA A 145 1.19 -41.68 1.85
CA ALA A 145 1.05 -41.92 3.29
C ALA A 145 2.00 -43.04 3.78
N LYS A 146 2.14 -44.13 3.02
CA LYS A 146 3.14 -45.20 3.28
C LYS A 146 4.58 -44.66 3.22
N LYS A 147 4.90 -43.76 2.29
CA LYS A 147 6.22 -43.12 2.17
C LYS A 147 6.55 -42.26 3.39
N MET A 148 5.66 -41.34 3.76
CA MET A 148 5.86 -40.43 4.90
C MET A 148 6.01 -41.19 6.24
N PHE A 149 5.29 -42.29 6.42
CA PHE A 149 5.46 -43.17 7.58
C PHE A 149 6.87 -43.76 7.68
N LEU A 150 7.38 -44.31 6.57
CA LEU A 150 8.73 -44.89 6.50
C LEU A 150 9.82 -43.82 6.70
N GLU A 151 9.58 -42.58 6.28
CA GLU A 151 10.47 -41.44 6.51
C GLU A 151 10.47 -40.99 7.99
N GLN A 152 9.31 -40.95 8.65
CA GLN A 152 9.23 -40.62 10.07
C GLN A 152 9.89 -41.70 10.94
N LEU A 153 9.62 -42.99 10.66
CA LEU A 153 10.26 -44.10 11.38
C LEU A 153 11.79 -44.15 11.26
N LYS A 154 12.37 -43.73 10.12
CA LYS A 154 13.83 -43.68 9.98
C LYS A 154 14.49 -42.74 11.00
N LYS A 155 13.79 -41.67 11.43
CA LYS A 155 14.26 -40.73 12.46
C LYS A 155 14.28 -41.34 13.86
N VAL A 156 13.48 -42.39 14.10
CA VAL A 156 13.37 -43.11 15.39
C VAL A 156 14.59 -44.02 15.63
N GLY A 157 15.35 -44.35 14.57
CA GLY A 157 16.62 -45.07 14.64
C GLY A 157 16.51 -46.56 14.30
N THR A 158 17.07 -46.94 13.13
CA THR A 158 17.13 -48.32 12.65
C THR A 158 17.82 -49.27 13.63
N ASP A 159 18.94 -48.84 14.22
CA ASP A 159 19.82 -49.73 14.99
C ASP A 159 19.22 -50.11 16.35
N LYS A 160 18.44 -49.20 16.96
CA LYS A 160 17.69 -49.43 18.21
C LYS A 160 16.77 -50.66 18.12
N TYR A 161 16.19 -50.90 16.95
CA TYR A 161 15.21 -51.97 16.71
C TYR A 161 15.69 -53.06 15.76
N ARG A 162 16.99 -53.11 15.46
CA ARG A 162 17.58 -54.04 14.49
C ARG A 162 17.25 -55.51 14.74
N ILE A 163 17.14 -55.91 16.01
CA ILE A 163 16.75 -57.27 16.45
C ILE A 163 15.30 -57.61 16.08
N LEU A 164 14.40 -56.62 16.09
CA LEU A 164 12.97 -56.80 15.78
C LEU A 164 12.67 -56.78 14.27
N LEU A 165 13.59 -56.24 13.45
CA LEU A 165 13.35 -55.78 12.07
C LEU A 165 14.19 -56.47 10.99
N ASP A 166 14.93 -57.53 11.32
CA ASP A 166 15.73 -58.33 10.36
C ASP A 166 16.66 -57.48 9.45
N ASN A 167 17.25 -56.43 10.03
CA ASN A 167 18.08 -55.42 9.38
C ASN A 167 17.39 -54.49 8.35
N SER A 168 16.04 -54.49 8.19
CA SER A 168 15.37 -53.63 7.20
C SER A 168 14.00 -53.07 7.63
N ILE A 169 13.92 -51.75 7.84
CA ILE A 169 12.65 -51.01 8.02
C ILE A 169 11.70 -51.18 6.82
N ASN A 170 12.20 -51.42 5.61
CA ASN A 170 11.33 -51.53 4.43
C ASN A 170 10.38 -52.74 4.50
N ASN A 171 10.72 -53.78 5.26
CA ASN A 171 9.92 -55.00 5.42
C ASN A 171 8.90 -54.93 6.58
N LEU A 172 8.89 -53.83 7.33
CA LEU A 172 7.99 -53.59 8.46
C LEU A 172 6.53 -53.40 8.03
N VAL A 173 6.31 -52.67 6.93
CA VAL A 173 4.96 -52.21 6.52
C VAL A 173 4.36 -53.18 5.51
N ILE A 174 3.52 -54.09 6.00
CA ILE A 174 2.71 -54.99 5.17
C ILE A 174 1.83 -54.15 4.25
N GLY A 175 1.04 -53.22 4.81
CA GLY A 175 0.26 -52.30 3.99
C GLY A 175 -0.90 -51.62 4.71
N PHE A 176 -1.80 -51.09 3.88
CA PHE A 176 -3.03 -50.43 4.27
C PHE A 176 -4.21 -51.21 3.69
N LYS A 177 -5.30 -51.37 4.44
CA LYS A 177 -6.54 -52.00 3.96
C LYS A 177 -7.77 -51.23 4.45
N PHE A 178 -8.66 -50.86 3.55
CA PHE A 178 -9.95 -50.29 3.93
C PHE A 178 -10.88 -51.36 4.51
N LYS A 179 -11.54 -51.04 5.63
CA LYS A 179 -12.65 -51.80 6.22
C LYS A 179 -13.96 -51.24 5.66
N LEU A 180 -14.31 -51.67 4.46
CA LEU A 180 -15.48 -51.14 3.74
C LEU A 180 -16.80 -51.75 4.23
N ASP A 181 -16.77 -52.95 4.82
CA ASP A 181 -17.98 -53.71 5.22
C ASP A 181 -18.88 -52.94 6.21
N ASN A 182 -18.27 -52.09 7.05
CA ASN A 182 -18.95 -51.23 8.03
C ASN A 182 -19.09 -49.78 7.55
N SER A 183 -18.95 -49.50 6.25
CA SER A 183 -19.04 -48.14 5.71
C SER A 183 -20.46 -47.59 5.74
N LYS A 184 -20.57 -46.34 6.20
CA LYS A 184 -21.82 -45.64 6.49
C LYS A 184 -21.85 -44.27 5.82
N MET A 185 -23.01 -43.83 5.35
CA MET A 185 -23.20 -42.55 4.66
C MET A 185 -24.30 -41.68 5.27
N LYS A 186 -24.14 -40.37 5.09
CA LYS A 186 -25.19 -39.35 5.14
C LYS A 186 -25.28 -38.66 3.78
N PHE A 187 -26.46 -38.15 3.45
CA PHE A 187 -26.70 -37.34 2.26
C PHE A 187 -27.83 -36.34 2.53
N SER A 188 -27.61 -35.10 2.11
CA SER A 188 -28.60 -34.01 2.10
C SER A 188 -28.45 -33.24 0.79
N GLU A 189 -29.56 -32.98 0.11
CA GLU A 189 -29.59 -32.24 -1.16
C GLU A 189 -30.69 -31.17 -1.14
N ASP A 190 -30.28 -29.97 -1.52
CA ASP A 190 -31.08 -28.75 -1.68
C ASP A 190 -31.04 -28.34 -3.17
N GLU A 191 -31.69 -27.25 -3.57
CA GLU A 191 -31.76 -26.83 -4.98
C GLU A 191 -30.37 -26.64 -5.62
N GLY A 192 -29.97 -27.61 -6.44
CA GLY A 192 -28.67 -27.69 -7.12
C GLY A 192 -27.47 -28.04 -6.22
N SER A 193 -27.62 -28.05 -4.89
CA SER A 193 -26.52 -28.21 -3.93
C SER A 193 -26.65 -29.54 -3.17
N PHE A 194 -25.56 -30.25 -2.92
CA PHE A 194 -25.58 -31.41 -2.03
C PHE A 194 -24.39 -31.47 -1.09
N ASN A 195 -24.59 -32.16 0.02
CA ASN A 195 -23.56 -32.57 0.96
C ASN A 195 -23.71 -34.06 1.25
N SER A 196 -22.60 -34.79 1.28
CA SER A 196 -22.53 -36.18 1.71
C SER A 196 -21.37 -36.39 2.67
N THR A 197 -21.58 -37.27 3.64
CA THR A 197 -20.57 -37.61 4.64
C THR A 197 -20.44 -39.12 4.71
N ILE A 198 -19.28 -39.68 4.33
CA ILE A 198 -19.03 -41.12 4.27
C ILE A 198 -17.99 -41.49 5.34
N LYS A 199 -18.38 -42.36 6.28
CA LYS A 199 -17.52 -42.88 7.34
C LYS A 199 -16.93 -44.23 6.90
N ILE A 200 -15.61 -44.35 6.94
CA ILE A 200 -14.87 -45.51 6.43
C ILE A 200 -13.73 -45.88 7.38
N GLY A 201 -13.56 -47.17 7.69
CA GLY A 201 -12.43 -47.66 8.45
C GLY A 201 -11.19 -47.92 7.58
N LEU A 202 -10.00 -47.72 8.13
CA LEU A 202 -8.72 -48.02 7.51
C LEU A 202 -7.81 -48.70 8.54
N ASP A 203 -7.31 -49.87 8.18
CA ASP A 203 -6.32 -50.63 8.93
C ASP A 203 -4.93 -50.41 8.34
N PHE A 204 -3.98 -50.11 9.20
CA PHE A 204 -2.55 -50.09 8.89
C PHE A 204 -1.85 -51.26 9.58
N THR A 205 -1.26 -52.16 8.79
CA THR A 205 -0.70 -53.42 9.28
C THR A 205 0.82 -53.42 9.19
N TYR A 206 1.47 -53.73 10.30
CA TYR A 206 2.93 -53.84 10.42
C TYR A 206 3.36 -55.15 11.10
N GLN A 207 4.65 -55.51 10.96
CA GLN A 207 5.19 -56.75 11.51
C GLN A 207 6.60 -56.61 12.12
N TYR A 208 6.86 -57.36 13.19
CA TYR A 208 8.15 -57.44 13.87
C TYR A 208 8.41 -58.86 14.37
N LYS A 209 9.66 -59.19 14.68
CA LYS A 209 10.02 -60.44 15.38
C LYS A 209 9.75 -60.34 16.87
N ASP A 210 9.06 -61.32 17.43
CA ASP A 210 8.82 -61.43 18.87
C ASP A 210 10.07 -61.95 19.63
N ALA A 211 9.95 -62.17 20.95
CA ALA A 211 11.05 -62.69 21.77
C ALA A 211 11.51 -64.12 21.37
N ASN A 212 10.71 -64.85 20.59
CA ASN A 212 11.03 -66.18 20.05
C ASN A 212 11.53 -66.11 18.59
N GLY A 213 11.66 -64.92 18.01
CA GLY A 213 12.04 -64.71 16.62
C GLY A 213 10.91 -64.91 15.60
N GLN A 214 9.67 -65.14 16.05
CA GLN A 214 8.50 -65.33 15.19
C GLN A 214 7.96 -64.01 14.67
N SER A 215 7.59 -63.94 13.39
CA SER A 215 7.02 -62.75 12.77
C SER A 215 5.59 -62.49 13.27
N LYS A 216 5.46 -61.61 14.26
CA LYS A 216 4.18 -61.15 14.79
C LYS A 216 3.68 -59.95 13.99
N ARG A 217 2.36 -59.88 13.77
CA ARG A 217 1.67 -58.77 13.11
C ARG A 217 0.86 -57.96 14.12
N GLU A 218 0.79 -56.66 13.91
CA GLU A 218 -0.05 -55.71 14.66
C GLU A 218 -0.81 -54.81 13.67
N ILE A 219 -1.94 -54.25 14.13
CA ILE A 219 -2.80 -53.38 13.33
C ILE A 219 -3.05 -52.07 14.10
N ILE A 220 -2.98 -50.94 13.40
CA ILE A 220 -3.52 -49.65 13.84
C ILE A 220 -4.81 -49.40 13.07
N SER A 221 -5.92 -49.33 13.80
CA SER A 221 -7.29 -49.30 13.26
C SER A 221 -7.93 -47.93 13.47
N ASN A 222 -8.11 -47.14 12.42
CA ASN A 222 -8.73 -45.82 12.49
C ASN A 222 -9.98 -45.72 11.62
N ASP A 223 -10.96 -44.94 12.07
CA ASP A 223 -12.07 -44.47 11.24
C ASP A 223 -11.79 -43.06 10.71
N PHE A 224 -12.16 -42.81 9.46
CA PHE A 224 -12.05 -41.52 8.79
C PHE A 224 -13.42 -41.08 8.27
N ILE A 225 -13.65 -39.76 8.24
CA ILE A 225 -14.89 -39.14 7.78
C ILE A 225 -14.58 -38.34 6.52
N ILE A 226 -15.14 -38.76 5.40
CA ILE A 226 -15.04 -38.12 4.09
C ILE A 226 -16.23 -37.20 3.91
N ASN A 227 -15.97 -35.92 3.67
CA ASN A 227 -16.98 -34.92 3.38
C ASN A 227 -16.93 -34.58 1.90
N ILE A 228 -18.08 -34.63 1.24
CA ILE A 228 -18.25 -34.40 -0.20
C ILE A 228 -19.30 -33.30 -0.36
N SER A 229 -19.00 -32.27 -1.14
CA SER A 229 -19.96 -31.20 -1.47
C SER A 229 -19.94 -30.90 -2.96
N SER A 230 -21.07 -30.45 -3.51
CA SER A 230 -21.13 -29.90 -4.87
C SER A 230 -20.31 -28.61 -5.02
N GLU A 231 -19.82 -28.35 -6.23
CA GLU A 231 -19.05 -27.14 -6.59
C GLU A 231 -19.78 -25.82 -6.28
N LYS A 232 -21.13 -25.83 -6.22
CA LYS A 232 -21.95 -24.72 -5.69
C LYS A 232 -21.48 -24.20 -4.33
N ALA A 233 -20.96 -25.04 -3.43
CA ALA A 233 -20.43 -24.59 -2.13
C ALA A 233 -19.14 -23.74 -2.24
N VAL A 234 -18.35 -23.92 -3.31
CA VAL A 234 -17.20 -23.06 -3.61
C VAL A 234 -17.65 -21.82 -4.38
N ILE A 235 -18.60 -21.93 -5.31
CA ILE A 235 -19.20 -20.76 -5.98
C ILE A 235 -19.81 -19.78 -4.95
N GLU A 236 -20.54 -20.30 -3.97
CA GLU A 236 -21.04 -19.52 -2.83
C GLU A 236 -19.90 -18.92 -2.00
N LEU A 237 -18.78 -19.60 -1.80
CA LEU A 237 -17.59 -19.00 -1.16
C LEU A 237 -17.00 -17.87 -2.01
N VAL A 238 -16.91 -18.01 -3.34
CA VAL A 238 -16.39 -16.95 -4.24
C VAL A 238 -17.28 -15.71 -4.16
N HIS A 239 -18.60 -15.85 -4.26
CA HIS A 239 -19.53 -14.74 -4.09
C HIS A 239 -19.45 -14.11 -2.69
N ASN A 240 -19.28 -14.93 -1.64
CA ASN A 240 -19.09 -14.42 -0.27
C ASN A 240 -17.73 -13.72 -0.09
N ILE A 241 -16.67 -14.14 -0.80
CA ILE A 241 -15.38 -13.43 -0.85
C ILE A 241 -15.57 -12.05 -1.49
N GLN A 242 -16.24 -11.99 -2.65
CA GLN A 242 -16.52 -10.73 -3.35
C GLN A 242 -17.39 -9.78 -2.50
N LYS A 243 -18.45 -10.28 -1.86
CA LYS A 243 -19.32 -9.50 -0.95
C LYS A 243 -18.64 -9.12 0.36
N PHE A 244 -17.72 -9.94 0.85
CA PHE A 244 -16.87 -9.58 1.97
C PHE A 244 -15.93 -8.41 1.62
N TRP A 245 -15.55 -8.21 0.36
CA TRP A 245 -14.82 -7.01 -0.07
C TRP A 245 -15.67 -5.76 -0.12
N SER A 246 -16.85 -5.81 -0.73
CA SER A 246 -17.75 -4.66 -0.76
C SER A 246 -18.06 -4.14 0.65
N ASN A 247 -18.20 -5.05 1.62
CA ASN A 247 -18.46 -4.70 3.03
C ASN A 247 -17.18 -4.31 3.79
N SER A 248 -16.10 -5.09 3.67
CA SER A 248 -14.83 -4.83 4.40
C SER A 248 -14.16 -3.52 3.98
N LEU A 249 -14.39 -3.06 2.75
CA LEU A 249 -13.98 -1.74 2.28
C LEU A 249 -14.51 -0.60 3.15
N PHE A 250 -15.56 -0.79 3.96
CA PHE A 250 -16.16 0.29 4.76
C PHE A 250 -16.36 -0.08 6.23
N GLU A 251 -16.65 -1.34 6.53
CA GLU A 251 -16.85 -1.82 7.92
C GLU A 251 -15.50 -2.12 8.61
N ASN A 252 -14.48 -2.56 7.87
CA ASN A 252 -13.16 -2.87 8.43
C ASN A 252 -12.23 -1.66 8.32
N LYS A 253 -12.29 -0.80 9.34
CA LYS A 253 -11.50 0.45 9.45
C LYS A 253 -9.99 0.25 9.22
N ASN A 254 -9.47 -0.94 9.53
CA ASN A 254 -8.07 -1.31 9.37
C ASN A 254 -7.70 -1.82 7.96
N LEU A 255 -8.65 -1.94 7.03
CA LEU A 255 -8.40 -2.28 5.62
C LEU A 255 -8.67 -1.09 4.69
N LEU A 256 -9.68 -0.26 5.00
CA LEU A 256 -10.01 0.94 4.23
C LEU A 256 -8.90 1.99 4.26
N THR A 257 -8.24 2.23 5.40
CA THR A 257 -7.32 3.37 5.54
C THR A 257 -5.90 2.97 5.93
N VAL A 258 -4.92 3.68 5.36
CA VAL A 258 -3.51 3.70 5.81
C VAL A 258 -3.11 5.13 6.14
N ASP A 259 -2.32 5.33 7.19
CA ASP A 259 -1.79 6.65 7.54
C ASP A 259 -0.31 6.85 7.16
N PHE A 260 0.11 8.11 7.09
CA PHE A 260 1.48 8.53 6.82
C PHE A 260 2.53 7.81 7.68
N LYS A 261 2.20 7.54 8.95
CA LYS A 261 3.09 6.91 9.93
C LYS A 261 3.20 5.40 9.72
N GLU A 262 2.23 4.76 9.08
CA GLU A 262 2.36 3.40 8.56
C GLU A 262 3.14 3.37 7.24
N LEU A 263 2.79 4.21 6.26
CA LEU A 263 3.51 4.28 4.96
C LEU A 263 5.00 4.57 5.14
N LYS A 264 5.37 5.56 5.98
CA LYS A 264 6.76 5.97 6.23
C LYS A 264 7.62 4.87 6.89
N LYS A 265 7.01 3.86 7.54
CA LYS A 265 7.74 2.72 8.14
C LYS A 265 8.08 1.62 7.14
N LEU A 266 7.58 1.69 5.91
CA LEU A 266 7.83 0.69 4.88
C LEU A 266 9.06 1.01 4.03
N LEU A 267 9.48 2.28 4.04
CA LEU A 267 10.68 2.75 3.34
C LEU A 267 11.96 2.53 4.16
N ASN A 268 13.09 2.49 3.47
CA ASN A 268 14.41 2.31 4.09
C ASN A 268 14.91 3.61 4.76
N GLU A 269 15.95 3.52 5.61
CA GLU A 269 16.48 4.67 6.38
C GLU A 269 16.98 5.84 5.50
N HIS A 270 17.27 5.59 4.22
CA HIS A 270 17.70 6.60 3.24
C HIS A 270 16.54 7.19 2.41
N GLU A 271 15.32 6.70 2.56
CA GLU A 271 14.14 7.09 1.78
C GLU A 271 13.16 7.90 2.64
N SER A 272 13.18 9.23 2.51
CA SER A 272 12.27 10.10 3.28
C SER A 272 10.92 10.29 2.57
N LEU A 273 9.85 9.71 3.12
CA LEU A 273 8.49 10.15 2.80
C LEU A 273 8.14 11.42 3.60
N THR A 274 7.66 12.45 2.93
CA THR A 274 7.17 13.71 3.50
C THR A 274 5.66 13.76 3.56
N ALA A 275 5.10 14.74 4.26
CA ALA A 275 3.65 14.95 4.29
C ALA A 275 3.12 15.52 2.96
N GLN A 276 3.96 16.25 2.23
CA GLN A 276 3.67 16.86 0.93
C GLN A 276 3.50 15.80 -0.16
N ASP A 277 4.31 14.73 -0.12
CA ASP A 277 4.20 13.57 -1.01
C ASP A 277 2.78 12.96 -1.02
N LEU A 278 2.11 12.97 0.14
CA LEU A 278 0.75 12.43 0.29
C LEU A 278 -0.32 13.33 -0.35
N LEU A 279 -0.10 14.65 -0.43
CA LEU A 279 -1.03 15.59 -1.07
C LEU A 279 -0.98 15.49 -2.60
N THR A 280 0.21 15.26 -3.15
CA THR A 280 0.46 15.25 -4.60
C THR A 280 0.40 13.86 -5.20
N ALA A 281 0.66 12.79 -4.41
CA ALA A 281 0.70 11.39 -4.81
C ALA A 281 1.63 11.10 -6.03
N THR A 282 2.56 12.01 -6.36
CA THR A 282 3.36 11.91 -7.59
C THR A 282 4.74 11.30 -7.38
N SER A 283 5.36 11.45 -6.21
CA SER A 283 6.79 11.22 -6.00
C SER A 283 7.19 9.74 -6.02
N TYR A 284 8.50 9.48 -6.13
CA TYR A 284 9.02 8.11 -6.12
C TYR A 284 8.80 7.43 -4.76
N ASN A 285 9.15 8.13 -3.67
CA ASN A 285 9.03 7.62 -2.31
C ASN A 285 7.55 7.32 -1.97
N TYR A 286 6.61 8.14 -2.45
CA TYR A 286 5.17 7.85 -2.34
C TYR A 286 4.81 6.53 -3.02
N LYS A 287 5.17 6.36 -4.30
CA LYS A 287 4.86 5.18 -5.09
C LYS A 287 5.51 3.91 -4.56
N ASN A 288 6.72 4.00 -4.02
CA ASN A 288 7.37 2.86 -3.36
C ASN A 288 6.63 2.49 -2.06
N ALA A 289 6.26 3.48 -1.23
CA ALA A 289 5.53 3.23 0.01
C ALA A 289 4.13 2.63 -0.23
N THR A 290 3.39 3.10 -1.24
CA THR A 290 2.08 2.53 -1.60
C THR A 290 2.20 1.14 -2.24
N TYR A 291 3.26 0.87 -3.01
CA TYR A 291 3.58 -0.49 -3.49
C TYR A 291 3.84 -1.48 -2.35
N LEU A 292 4.74 -1.13 -1.43
CA LEU A 292 5.07 -1.95 -0.27
C LEU A 292 3.86 -2.14 0.67
N TYR A 293 3.00 -1.12 0.79
CA TYR A 293 1.75 -1.26 1.55
C TYR A 293 0.75 -2.19 0.85
N SER A 294 0.57 -2.10 -0.47
CA SER A 294 -0.28 -3.01 -1.24
C SER A 294 0.16 -4.47 -1.10
N GLN A 295 1.47 -4.75 -1.14
CA GLN A 295 2.04 -6.08 -0.88
C GLN A 295 1.77 -6.60 0.55
N LYS A 296 1.81 -5.71 1.56
CA LYS A 296 1.47 -6.04 2.95
C LYS A 296 -0.04 -6.27 3.14
N LEU A 297 -0.86 -5.44 2.50
CA LEU A 297 -2.32 -5.51 2.54
C LEU A 297 -2.82 -6.79 1.83
N ALA A 298 -2.12 -7.26 0.79
CA ALA A 298 -2.38 -8.52 0.11
C ALA A 298 -2.37 -9.73 1.07
N ASP A 299 -1.36 -9.87 1.93
CA ASP A 299 -1.33 -10.95 2.92
C ASP A 299 -2.46 -10.84 3.92
N LYS A 300 -2.71 -9.63 4.42
CA LYS A 300 -3.79 -9.34 5.38
C LYS A 300 -5.18 -9.67 4.82
N ILE A 301 -5.42 -9.38 3.53
CA ILE A 301 -6.63 -9.76 2.79
C ILE A 301 -6.76 -11.29 2.75
N LYS A 302 -5.71 -12.01 2.32
CA LYS A 302 -5.65 -13.47 2.23
C LYS A 302 -5.91 -14.13 3.60
N ASP A 303 -5.36 -13.58 4.68
CA ASP A 303 -5.57 -14.07 6.04
C ASP A 303 -7.00 -13.81 6.55
N GLU A 304 -7.58 -12.63 6.27
CA GLU A 304 -8.98 -12.29 6.58
C GLU A 304 -9.99 -13.25 5.91
N ILE A 305 -9.76 -13.67 4.66
CA ILE A 305 -10.57 -14.73 3.99
C ILE A 305 -10.49 -16.04 4.78
N SER A 306 -9.26 -16.45 5.11
CA SER A 306 -8.98 -17.72 5.78
C SER A 306 -9.72 -17.78 7.13
N GLU A 307 -9.67 -16.71 7.90
CA GLU A 307 -10.30 -16.61 9.21
C GLU A 307 -11.84 -16.52 9.11
N LYS A 308 -12.37 -15.53 8.39
CA LYS A 308 -13.80 -15.18 8.44
C LYS A 308 -14.69 -16.02 7.54
N LEU A 309 -14.21 -16.44 6.37
CA LEU A 309 -15.03 -17.08 5.33
C LEU A 309 -14.78 -18.58 5.18
N ILE A 310 -13.56 -19.03 5.46
CA ILE A 310 -13.12 -20.43 5.31
C ILE A 310 -13.20 -21.20 6.65
N LYS A 311 -12.35 -20.89 7.65
CA LYS A 311 -12.29 -21.63 8.94
C LYS A 311 -13.63 -21.65 9.69
N ASN A 312 -14.38 -20.55 9.60
CA ASN A 312 -15.67 -20.34 10.25
C ASN A 312 -16.89 -20.82 9.42
N ASN A 313 -16.70 -21.35 8.22
CA ASN A 313 -17.81 -21.79 7.37
C ASN A 313 -18.62 -22.95 7.99
N LYS A 314 -19.90 -23.09 7.66
CA LYS A 314 -20.69 -24.26 8.09
C LYS A 314 -20.36 -25.52 7.30
N ASN A 315 -19.95 -25.37 6.03
CA ASN A 315 -19.61 -26.47 5.15
C ASN A 315 -18.22 -27.06 5.48
N GLN A 316 -18.14 -28.37 5.72
CA GLN A 316 -16.92 -29.06 6.13
C GLN A 316 -15.87 -29.21 5.01
N VAL A 317 -16.27 -29.21 3.73
CA VAL A 317 -15.33 -29.17 2.61
C VAL A 317 -14.72 -27.79 2.51
N VAL A 318 -15.52 -26.73 2.62
CA VAL A 318 -15.05 -25.34 2.63
C VAL A 318 -14.06 -25.08 3.77
N LYS A 319 -14.31 -25.58 4.98
CA LYS A 319 -13.37 -25.47 6.11
C LYS A 319 -11.96 -26.01 5.85
N ASN A 320 -11.82 -26.94 4.91
CA ASN A 320 -10.55 -27.58 4.56
C ASN A 320 -9.89 -26.97 3.31
N LEU A 321 -10.44 -25.87 2.77
CA LEU A 321 -9.79 -25.10 1.72
C LEU A 321 -8.59 -24.32 2.29
N GLU A 322 -7.44 -24.48 1.66
CA GLU A 322 -6.30 -23.59 1.85
C GLU A 322 -6.38 -22.46 0.82
N ILE A 323 -6.21 -21.23 1.28
CA ILE A 323 -6.07 -20.06 0.41
C ILE A 323 -4.62 -19.61 0.36
N SER A 324 -4.12 -19.34 -0.85
CA SER A 324 -2.70 -19.04 -1.09
C SER A 324 -2.53 -18.20 -2.36
N TYR A 325 -1.34 -17.65 -2.57
CA TYR A 325 -0.94 -17.13 -3.88
C TYR A 325 -0.31 -18.24 -4.73
N LYS A 326 -0.48 -18.18 -6.06
CA LYS A 326 0.27 -19.00 -7.03
C LYS A 326 1.76 -18.79 -6.90
N ASP A 327 2.14 -17.52 -6.82
CA ASP A 327 3.50 -17.03 -6.65
C ASP A 327 3.51 -16.14 -5.39
N PRO A 328 4.24 -16.52 -4.32
CA PRO A 328 4.36 -15.70 -3.11
C PRO A 328 5.12 -14.38 -3.30
N GLU A 329 5.83 -14.18 -4.41
CA GLU A 329 6.59 -12.95 -4.70
C GLU A 329 5.76 -11.98 -5.57
N GLN A 330 4.85 -12.49 -6.41
CA GLN A 330 4.01 -11.71 -7.33
C GLN A 330 2.53 -11.58 -6.89
N LYS A 331 2.30 -11.19 -5.63
CA LYS A 331 0.94 -11.04 -5.06
C LYS A 331 0.14 -9.88 -5.67
N THR A 332 0.82 -8.82 -6.10
CA THR A 332 0.23 -7.59 -6.64
C THR A 332 0.86 -7.21 -7.98
N ASP A 333 0.10 -6.57 -8.87
CA ASP A 333 0.65 -5.99 -10.10
C ASP A 333 1.26 -4.60 -9.87
N VAL A 334 2.59 -4.45 -10.04
CA VAL A 334 3.31 -3.18 -9.86
C VAL A 334 2.77 -2.11 -10.81
N ASP A 335 2.58 -2.47 -12.09
CA ASP A 335 2.18 -1.54 -13.16
C ASP A 335 0.68 -1.15 -13.09
N ARG A 336 -0.08 -1.70 -12.14
CA ARG A 336 -1.49 -1.39 -11.94
C ARG A 336 -1.81 -0.76 -10.59
N ILE A 337 -0.81 -0.37 -9.81
CA ILE A 337 -1.04 0.53 -8.67
C ILE A 337 -1.33 1.93 -9.19
N LYS A 338 -2.49 2.49 -8.81
CA LYS A 338 -3.00 3.74 -9.38
C LYS A 338 -3.65 4.62 -8.33
N THR A 339 -3.25 5.89 -8.31
CA THR A 339 -3.96 6.97 -7.65
C THR A 339 -5.31 7.21 -8.35
N GLU A 340 -6.36 6.60 -7.82
CA GLU A 340 -7.75 6.73 -8.28
C GLU A 340 -8.33 8.12 -8.01
N LEU A 341 -7.84 8.78 -6.97
CA LEU A 341 -8.17 10.16 -6.60
C LEU A 341 -7.01 10.73 -5.78
N LYS A 342 -6.69 12.01 -5.97
CA LYS A 342 -5.84 12.78 -5.05
C LYS A 342 -6.47 14.13 -4.76
N ILE A 343 -6.09 14.74 -3.64
CA ILE A 343 -6.50 16.09 -3.29
C ILE A 343 -5.90 17.11 -4.28
N GLY A 344 -4.60 17.06 -4.59
CA GLY A 344 -3.97 17.94 -5.58
C GLY A 344 -3.85 19.40 -5.15
N PRO A 345 -3.65 20.37 -6.06
CA PRO A 345 -3.24 21.72 -5.70
C PRO A 345 -4.34 22.58 -5.06
N LEU A 346 -3.95 23.58 -4.27
CA LEU A 346 -4.82 24.68 -3.85
C LEU A 346 -5.05 25.65 -5.01
N GLU A 347 -6.28 26.12 -5.20
CA GLU A 347 -6.66 27.05 -6.27
C GLU A 347 -6.72 28.48 -5.73
N ARG A 348 -5.69 29.29 -5.97
CA ARG A 348 -5.64 30.71 -5.54
C ARG A 348 -5.78 31.64 -6.74
N ASN A 349 -7.02 31.94 -7.09
CA ASN A 349 -7.36 32.91 -8.13
C ASN A 349 -7.53 34.32 -7.52
N TYR A 350 -7.06 35.37 -8.21
CA TYR A 350 -7.31 36.78 -7.88
C TYR A 350 -7.56 37.60 -9.16
N ASN A 351 -8.56 38.49 -9.13
CA ASN A 351 -8.96 39.31 -10.29
C ASN A 351 -8.92 40.80 -9.93
N ASN A 352 -7.91 41.53 -10.39
CA ASN A 352 -7.90 42.99 -10.37
C ASN A 352 -8.80 43.53 -11.50
N GLN A 353 -10.06 43.86 -11.17
CA GLN A 353 -11.09 44.24 -12.14
C GLN A 353 -10.95 45.67 -12.67
N ASP A 354 -10.25 46.54 -11.94
CA ASP A 354 -10.01 47.93 -12.34
C ASP A 354 -8.95 47.96 -13.44
N GLY A 355 -9.40 48.22 -14.67
CA GLY A 355 -8.52 48.55 -15.79
C GLY A 355 -7.70 49.80 -15.47
N GLY A 356 -6.40 49.77 -15.77
CA GLY A 356 -5.49 50.89 -15.53
C GLY A 356 -4.22 50.48 -14.81
N SER A 357 -4.33 49.91 -13.62
CA SER A 357 -3.15 49.60 -12.79
C SER A 357 -3.41 48.57 -11.69
N LEU A 358 -2.32 47.98 -11.16
CA LEU A 358 -2.36 47.12 -9.98
C LEU A 358 -2.79 47.91 -8.73
N LYS A 359 -3.82 47.42 -8.03
CA LYS A 359 -4.21 47.89 -6.69
C LYS A 359 -3.26 47.43 -5.59
N GLU A 360 -3.35 48.07 -4.42
CA GLU A 360 -2.55 47.74 -3.22
C GLU A 360 -2.68 46.26 -2.80
N GLU A 361 -3.87 45.67 -2.89
CA GLU A 361 -4.09 44.25 -2.60
C GLU A 361 -3.45 43.33 -3.64
N ALA A 362 -3.59 43.67 -4.93
CA ALA A 362 -2.94 42.97 -6.03
C ALA A 362 -1.41 42.99 -5.87
N TYR A 363 -0.85 44.15 -5.52
CA TYR A 363 0.55 44.35 -5.19
C TYR A 363 1.02 43.48 -4.01
N LYS A 364 0.32 43.53 -2.87
CA LYS A 364 0.64 42.70 -1.68
C LYS A 364 0.58 41.20 -1.99
N LEU A 365 -0.36 40.78 -2.82
CA LEU A 365 -0.51 39.40 -3.23
C LEU A 365 0.61 38.95 -4.18
N LEU A 366 1.02 39.78 -5.14
CA LEU A 366 2.17 39.49 -6.00
C LEU A 366 3.45 39.37 -5.17
N HIS A 367 3.65 40.21 -4.15
CA HIS A 367 4.81 40.14 -3.26
C HIS A 367 4.87 38.87 -2.40
N LEU A 368 3.72 38.24 -2.16
CA LEU A 368 3.62 37.01 -1.37
C LEU A 368 4.10 35.77 -2.15
N TYR A 369 3.97 35.78 -3.49
CA TYR A 369 4.32 34.67 -4.36
C TYR A 369 5.58 34.94 -5.22
N PHE A 370 5.92 36.21 -5.47
CA PHE A 370 7.05 36.62 -6.31
C PHE A 370 8.04 37.58 -5.61
N GLY A 371 8.00 37.68 -4.28
CA GLY A 371 8.98 38.37 -3.44
C GLY A 371 9.44 37.49 -2.27
N GLU A 372 10.68 37.66 -1.79
CA GLU A 372 11.34 36.70 -0.89
C GLU A 372 10.64 36.47 0.48
N VAL A 373 10.49 35.20 0.84
CA VAL A 373 9.89 34.69 2.10
C VAL A 373 10.70 35.08 3.35
N ASN A 374 10.01 35.31 4.48
CA ASN A 374 10.62 35.66 5.77
C ASN A 374 11.25 34.47 6.52
N LYS A 375 12.51 34.13 6.21
CA LYS A 375 13.34 33.06 6.80
C LYS A 375 13.62 33.11 8.32
N ASN A 376 13.02 34.04 9.07
CA ASN A 376 13.46 34.41 10.43
C ASN A 376 12.80 33.62 11.59
N GLN A 377 12.00 32.58 11.34
CA GLN A 377 11.34 31.78 12.40
C GLN A 377 11.35 30.27 12.13
N LYS A 378 11.22 29.47 13.19
CA LYS A 378 11.23 28.00 13.09
C LYS A 378 9.83 27.45 12.82
N LEU A 379 9.65 26.96 11.61
CA LEU A 379 8.38 26.61 10.97
C LEU A 379 7.72 25.35 11.56
N ASP A 380 6.65 25.53 12.34
CA ASP A 380 5.74 24.44 12.73
C ASP A 380 4.37 24.98 13.18
N LEU A 381 3.34 24.89 12.33
CA LEU A 381 2.03 25.45 12.65
C LEU A 381 1.27 24.65 13.73
N ILE A 382 1.68 23.41 13.99
CA ILE A 382 1.06 22.50 14.95
C ILE A 382 1.74 22.65 16.32
N THR A 383 3.08 22.65 16.35
CA THR A 383 3.89 22.68 17.57
C THR A 383 4.24 24.09 18.06
N THR A 384 4.82 24.94 17.20
CA THR A 384 5.30 26.29 17.60
C THR A 384 4.33 27.41 17.28
N LYS A 385 3.45 27.20 16.28
CA LYS A 385 2.51 28.18 15.71
C LYS A 385 3.23 29.41 15.11
N GLN A 386 4.39 29.17 14.50
CA GLN A 386 5.25 30.18 13.85
C GLN A 386 5.38 29.91 12.34
N GLY A 387 5.48 30.99 11.55
CA GLY A 387 5.54 30.99 10.08
C GLY A 387 5.19 32.38 9.50
N ASP A 388 5.27 32.54 8.17
CA ASP A 388 4.80 33.76 7.50
C ASP A 388 3.27 33.86 7.58
N MET A 389 2.82 34.69 8.53
CA MET A 389 1.40 34.91 8.81
C MET A 389 0.62 35.58 7.67
N ASN A 390 1.26 36.07 6.61
CA ASN A 390 0.56 36.53 5.41
C ASN A 390 0.29 35.35 4.46
N LEU A 391 1.27 34.45 4.27
CA LEU A 391 1.08 33.22 3.50
C LEU A 391 0.04 32.30 4.15
N VAL A 392 0.09 32.14 5.48
CA VAL A 392 -0.94 31.44 6.25
C VAL A 392 -2.34 32.01 5.98
N ARG A 393 -2.50 33.34 6.04
CA ARG A 393 -3.81 34.00 5.83
C ARG A 393 -4.35 33.80 4.42
N ASP A 394 -3.48 33.90 3.41
CA ASP A 394 -3.89 33.78 2.01
C ASP A 394 -4.28 32.34 1.62
N LEU A 395 -3.60 31.33 2.19
CA LEU A 395 -3.86 29.91 1.90
C LEU A 395 -5.07 29.33 2.64
N ILE A 396 -5.56 29.94 3.72
CA ILE A 396 -6.70 29.43 4.51
C ILE A 396 -7.99 29.32 3.67
N GLU A 397 -8.35 30.33 2.88
CA GLU A 397 -9.59 30.31 2.10
C GLU A 397 -9.52 29.32 0.91
N PRO A 398 -8.42 29.24 0.12
CA PRO A 398 -8.20 28.15 -0.82
C PRO A 398 -8.29 26.76 -0.17
N TRP A 399 -7.69 26.55 1.01
CA TRP A 399 -7.73 25.27 1.71
C TRP A 399 -9.13 24.87 2.20
N VAL A 400 -9.88 25.80 2.82
CA VAL A 400 -11.27 25.55 3.24
C VAL A 400 -12.15 25.19 2.05
N ASN A 401 -12.01 25.90 0.93
CA ASN A 401 -12.78 25.60 -0.28
C ASN A 401 -12.32 24.31 -0.96
N LYS A 402 -11.02 23.99 -0.93
CA LYS A 402 -10.47 22.72 -1.42
C LYS A 402 -11.01 21.52 -0.66
N LEU A 403 -11.01 21.54 0.69
CA LEU A 403 -11.57 20.43 1.48
C LEU A 403 -13.10 20.39 1.42
N THR A 404 -13.78 21.53 1.23
CA THR A 404 -15.23 21.55 0.98
C THR A 404 -15.58 20.81 -0.32
N SER A 405 -14.85 21.04 -1.42
CA SER A 405 -15.11 20.34 -2.69
C SER A 405 -14.61 18.89 -2.68
N PHE A 406 -13.46 18.62 -2.05
CA PHE A 406 -12.90 17.28 -1.92
C PHE A 406 -13.82 16.32 -1.16
N LYS A 407 -14.61 16.80 -0.19
CA LYS A 407 -15.63 16.02 0.52
C LYS A 407 -16.63 15.34 -0.42
N GLU A 408 -17.17 16.07 -1.39
CA GLU A 408 -18.16 15.51 -2.31
C GLU A 408 -17.49 14.66 -3.41
N VAL A 409 -16.28 15.01 -3.83
CA VAL A 409 -15.50 14.21 -4.79
C VAL A 409 -15.09 12.85 -4.19
N ILE A 410 -14.64 12.79 -2.93
CA ILE A 410 -14.29 11.51 -2.28
C ILE A 410 -15.54 10.65 -2.02
N LYS A 411 -16.68 11.27 -1.67
CA LYS A 411 -17.98 10.59 -1.54
C LYS A 411 -18.42 9.96 -2.86
N GLN A 412 -18.39 10.73 -3.95
CA GLN A 412 -18.75 10.23 -5.28
C GLN A 412 -17.80 9.12 -5.71
N LYS A 413 -16.48 9.33 -5.61
CA LYS A 413 -15.48 8.34 -6.05
C LYS A 413 -15.58 7.01 -5.28
N LEU A 414 -15.85 7.03 -3.98
CA LEU A 414 -16.09 5.80 -3.20
C LEU A 414 -17.41 5.12 -3.60
N THR A 415 -18.44 5.89 -3.97
CA THR A 415 -19.70 5.36 -4.52
C THR A 415 -19.46 4.73 -5.91
N ASP A 416 -18.63 5.33 -6.76
CA ASP A 416 -18.23 4.81 -8.08
C ASP A 416 -17.29 3.60 -8.00
N ILE A 417 -16.65 3.37 -6.85
CA ILE A 417 -15.89 2.16 -6.54
C ILE A 417 -16.85 1.05 -6.08
N TYR A 418 -17.83 1.40 -5.23
CA TYR A 418 -18.83 0.45 -4.73
C TYR A 418 -19.78 -0.05 -5.83
N SER A 419 -20.26 0.84 -6.72
CA SER A 419 -21.20 0.48 -7.80
C SER A 419 -20.63 -0.45 -8.89
N LYS A 420 -19.34 -0.79 -8.83
CA LYS A 420 -18.68 -1.75 -9.73
C LYS A 420 -18.81 -3.21 -9.29
N PHE A 421 -19.36 -3.49 -8.11
CA PHE A 421 -19.61 -4.85 -7.65
C PHE A 421 -20.88 -5.42 -8.28
N GLU A 422 -20.75 -6.43 -9.14
CA GLU A 422 -21.81 -7.00 -10.01
C GLU A 422 -23.05 -7.56 -9.27
N PHE A 423 -22.98 -7.73 -7.96
CA PHE A 423 -24.01 -8.33 -7.11
C PHE A 423 -24.81 -7.31 -6.27
N LEU A 424 -24.63 -6.00 -6.50
CA LEU A 424 -25.34 -4.92 -5.80
C LEU A 424 -26.49 -4.36 -6.64
N ASP A 425 -27.59 -3.96 -5.98
CA ASP A 425 -28.68 -3.23 -6.64
C ASP A 425 -28.64 -1.71 -6.36
N GLU A 426 -29.54 -0.95 -7.00
CA GLU A 426 -29.63 0.51 -6.80
C GLU A 426 -29.93 0.90 -5.34
N LYS A 427 -30.57 0.02 -4.55
CA LYS A 427 -30.87 0.25 -3.14
C LYS A 427 -29.62 0.05 -2.29
N ASP A 428 -28.80 -0.96 -2.57
CA ASP A 428 -27.49 -1.14 -1.91
C ASP A 428 -26.60 0.09 -2.12
N ILE A 429 -26.51 0.59 -3.36
CA ILE A 429 -25.73 1.78 -3.72
C ILE A 429 -26.34 3.04 -3.06
N SER A 430 -27.67 3.16 -3.04
CA SER A 430 -28.37 4.27 -2.38
C SER A 430 -28.21 4.26 -0.85
N GLU A 431 -28.19 3.08 -0.21
CA GLU A 431 -27.91 2.94 1.22
C GLU A 431 -26.45 3.27 1.53
N PHE A 432 -25.50 2.81 0.70
CA PHE A 432 -24.09 3.17 0.83
C PHE A 432 -23.87 4.70 0.78
N SER A 433 -24.45 5.38 -0.20
CA SER A 433 -24.34 6.85 -0.30
C SER A 433 -24.90 7.55 0.95
N LYS A 434 -25.99 7.02 1.53
CA LYS A 434 -26.57 7.50 2.81
C LYS A 434 -25.73 7.13 4.05
N LYS A 435 -24.97 6.03 4.01
CA LYS A 435 -24.02 5.66 5.08
C LYS A 435 -22.87 6.66 5.18
N PHE A 436 -22.42 7.22 4.06
CA PHE A 436 -21.36 8.24 4.05
C PHE A 436 -21.71 9.48 4.89
N ASP A 437 -22.99 9.89 4.92
CA ASP A 437 -23.44 11.04 5.70
C ASP A 437 -23.75 10.71 7.18
N ARG A 438 -23.76 9.42 7.55
CA ARG A 438 -24.24 8.91 8.84
C ARG A 438 -23.18 8.21 9.69
N ASP A 439 -22.19 7.55 9.09
CA ASP A 439 -21.08 6.93 9.80
C ASP A 439 -19.98 7.96 10.09
N ASP A 440 -19.54 8.05 11.35
CA ASP A 440 -18.54 9.03 11.79
C ASP A 440 -17.14 8.80 11.22
N LEU A 441 -16.79 7.62 10.68
CA LEU A 441 -15.53 7.48 9.96
C LEU A 441 -15.67 8.00 8.52
N LEU A 442 -16.71 7.58 7.80
CA LEU A 442 -16.94 8.00 6.40
C LEU A 442 -17.21 9.51 6.31
N LYS A 443 -18.12 10.04 7.13
CA LYS A 443 -18.47 11.47 7.18
C LYS A 443 -17.24 12.34 7.42
N ASN A 444 -16.30 11.88 8.25
CA ASN A 444 -15.09 12.62 8.63
C ASN A 444 -13.83 12.21 7.84
N LEU A 445 -13.94 11.30 6.88
CA LEU A 445 -12.82 10.75 6.12
C LEU A 445 -12.07 11.82 5.32
N PHE A 446 -12.82 12.70 4.64
CA PHE A 446 -12.29 13.78 3.79
C PHE A 446 -11.36 14.75 4.53
N LYS A 447 -11.51 14.87 5.86
CA LYS A 447 -10.70 15.77 6.70
C LYS A 447 -9.26 15.31 6.85
N SER A 448 -9.01 14.03 6.61
CA SER A 448 -7.74 13.33 6.91
C SER A 448 -7.19 12.56 5.70
N ALA A 449 -8.03 12.21 4.74
CA ALA A 449 -7.66 11.60 3.48
C ALA A 449 -6.96 12.59 2.54
N THR A 450 -5.94 12.11 1.82
CA THR A 450 -5.25 12.88 0.77
C THR A 450 -5.34 12.22 -0.60
N ALA A 451 -5.49 10.88 -0.65
CA ALA A 451 -5.65 10.12 -1.89
C ALA A 451 -6.49 8.84 -1.68
N ILE A 452 -6.99 8.29 -2.79
CA ILE A 452 -7.44 6.90 -2.92
C ILE A 452 -6.49 6.20 -3.89
N GLU A 453 -5.93 5.08 -3.47
CA GLU A 453 -5.07 4.21 -4.27
C GLU A 453 -5.82 2.91 -4.59
N SER A 454 -5.69 2.42 -5.82
CA SER A 454 -6.13 1.08 -6.23
C SER A 454 -4.94 0.17 -6.53
N PHE A 455 -5.14 -1.13 -6.33
CA PHE A 455 -4.20 -2.18 -6.72
C PHE A 455 -4.92 -3.50 -7.02
N GLU A 456 -4.29 -4.36 -7.79
CA GLU A 456 -4.85 -5.63 -8.25
C GLU A 456 -4.10 -6.81 -7.60
N LEU A 457 -4.82 -7.64 -6.83
CA LEU A 457 -4.32 -8.94 -6.38
C LEU A 457 -4.31 -9.91 -7.54
N LYS A 458 -3.19 -10.62 -7.72
CA LYS A 458 -3.00 -11.65 -8.75
C LYS A 458 -2.89 -13.04 -8.14
N GLY A 459 -3.39 -14.04 -8.86
CA GLY A 459 -3.08 -15.45 -8.62
C GLY A 459 -3.51 -15.99 -7.25
N LEU A 460 -4.53 -15.42 -6.63
CA LEU A 460 -5.11 -15.92 -5.39
C LEU A 460 -5.91 -17.20 -5.69
N GLN A 461 -5.60 -18.31 -5.02
CA GLN A 461 -6.13 -19.64 -5.34
C GLN A 461 -6.65 -20.36 -4.09
N LEU A 462 -7.75 -21.09 -4.26
CA LEU A 462 -8.33 -22.03 -3.29
C LEU A 462 -7.85 -23.46 -3.61
N LYS A 463 -7.46 -24.22 -2.59
CA LYS A 463 -6.90 -25.58 -2.74
C LYS A 463 -7.46 -26.56 -1.70
N LEU A 464 -7.75 -27.80 -2.12
CA LEU A 464 -7.93 -28.94 -1.21
C LEU A 464 -6.74 -29.89 -1.36
N LYS A 465 -6.25 -30.49 -0.27
CA LYS A 465 -5.17 -31.51 -0.34
C LYS A 465 -5.56 -32.73 -1.18
N SER A 466 -6.87 -33.01 -1.32
CA SER A 466 -7.43 -34.04 -2.19
C SER A 466 -7.15 -33.82 -3.68
N GLY A 467 -6.86 -32.58 -4.11
CA GLY A 467 -6.43 -32.26 -5.48
C GLY A 467 -7.22 -31.14 -6.17
N TYR A 468 -8.26 -30.60 -5.53
CA TYR A 468 -8.98 -29.43 -6.07
C TYR A 468 -8.09 -28.19 -6.05
N ILE A 469 -8.09 -27.44 -7.15
CA ILE A 469 -7.48 -26.11 -7.27
C ILE A 469 -8.48 -25.24 -8.04
N HIS A 470 -8.74 -24.03 -7.55
CA HIS A 470 -9.56 -23.03 -8.22
C HIS A 470 -8.93 -21.65 -8.06
N ASP A 471 -8.81 -20.92 -9.15
CA ASP A 471 -8.22 -19.59 -9.19
C ASP A 471 -9.31 -18.53 -9.05
N LEU A 472 -9.18 -17.63 -8.06
CA LEU A 472 -10.15 -16.55 -7.80
C LEU A 472 -10.03 -15.38 -8.82
N GLY A 473 -9.37 -15.62 -9.96
CA GLY A 473 -8.98 -14.59 -10.92
C GLY A 473 -8.03 -13.56 -10.31
N ASN A 474 -8.19 -12.31 -10.76
CA ASN A 474 -7.58 -11.14 -10.15
C ASN A 474 -8.66 -10.31 -9.46
N ILE A 475 -8.34 -9.66 -8.34
CA ILE A 475 -9.30 -8.92 -7.53
C ILE A 475 -8.77 -7.51 -7.28
N ASN A 476 -9.56 -6.50 -7.64
CA ASN A 476 -9.21 -5.09 -7.45
C ASN A 476 -9.56 -4.62 -6.04
N PHE A 477 -8.60 -3.98 -5.38
CA PHE A 477 -8.76 -3.37 -4.07
C PHE A 477 -8.51 -1.86 -4.15
N ASN A 478 -9.15 -1.12 -3.25
CA ASN A 478 -8.98 0.31 -3.10
C ASN A 478 -8.75 0.61 -1.63
N TYR A 479 -7.88 1.57 -1.32
CA TYR A 479 -7.69 2.08 0.04
C TYR A 479 -7.43 3.58 0.03
N VAL A 480 -7.65 4.22 1.17
CA VAL A 480 -7.57 5.66 1.34
C VAL A 480 -6.30 5.98 2.12
N VAL A 481 -5.41 6.77 1.50
CA VAL A 481 -4.21 7.28 2.14
C VAL A 481 -4.56 8.51 2.95
N GLN A 482 -4.09 8.55 4.20
CA GLN A 482 -4.38 9.60 5.17
C GLN A 482 -3.10 10.23 5.71
N ILE A 483 -3.14 11.53 6.01
CA ILE A 483 -2.00 12.22 6.61
C ILE A 483 -1.92 11.96 8.12
N ASP A 484 -3.01 12.15 8.85
CA ASP A 484 -3.18 11.79 10.26
C ASP A 484 -4.67 11.49 10.49
N GLN A 485 -4.96 10.45 11.26
CA GLN A 485 -6.31 10.09 11.68
C GLN A 485 -6.91 11.13 12.66
N ASN A 486 -6.07 11.91 13.35
CA ASN A 486 -6.51 12.94 14.29
C ASN A 486 -7.26 14.10 13.62
N ASP A 487 -6.97 14.45 12.36
CA ASP A 487 -7.66 15.50 11.61
C ASP A 487 -9.18 15.23 11.47
N ARG A 488 -9.63 13.96 11.61
CA ARG A 488 -11.06 13.59 11.67
C ARG A 488 -11.84 14.37 12.74
N ASN A 489 -11.17 14.74 13.84
CA ASN A 489 -11.74 15.44 14.98
C ASN A 489 -11.92 16.96 14.75
N ILE A 490 -11.44 17.50 13.61
CA ILE A 490 -11.56 18.92 13.30
C ILE A 490 -13.00 19.27 12.92
N ASP A 491 -13.51 20.37 13.45
CA ASP A 491 -14.85 20.90 13.18
C ASP A 491 -14.87 21.61 11.81
N PHE A 492 -15.14 20.84 10.76
CA PHE A 492 -15.28 21.34 9.39
C PHE A 492 -16.69 21.83 9.02
N ASP A 493 -17.70 21.46 9.83
CA ASP A 493 -19.06 21.93 9.60
C ASP A 493 -19.19 23.44 9.98
N ASN A 494 -18.31 23.95 10.86
CA ASN A 494 -18.17 25.38 11.19
C ASN A 494 -17.02 26.08 10.40
N LYS A 495 -17.36 26.67 9.24
CA LYS A 495 -16.39 27.35 8.36
C LYS A 495 -15.61 28.51 9.02
N GLU A 496 -16.20 29.31 9.90
CA GLU A 496 -15.47 30.40 10.55
C GLU A 496 -14.44 29.87 11.56
N LYS A 497 -14.80 28.86 12.34
CA LYS A 497 -13.89 28.19 13.27
C LYS A 497 -12.70 27.51 12.57
N LEU A 498 -12.88 27.01 11.34
CA LEU A 498 -11.75 26.57 10.50
C LEU A 498 -10.73 27.70 10.24
N LYS A 499 -11.20 28.91 9.93
CA LYS A 499 -10.36 30.06 9.57
C LYS A 499 -9.58 30.63 10.76
N TYR A 500 -10.12 30.62 11.97
CA TYR A 500 -9.43 31.16 13.16
C TYR A 500 -8.61 30.12 13.94
N GLU A 501 -9.06 28.86 13.98
CA GLU A 501 -8.41 27.78 14.74
C GLU A 501 -8.11 26.50 13.96
N GLY A 502 -8.99 26.07 13.04
CA GLY A 502 -8.91 24.73 12.44
C GLY A 502 -7.60 24.47 11.69
N TYR A 503 -7.10 25.47 10.96
CA TYR A 503 -5.82 25.36 10.24
C TYR A 503 -4.61 25.05 11.15
N LYS A 504 -4.62 25.53 12.41
CA LYS A 504 -3.57 25.27 13.42
C LYS A 504 -3.62 23.85 14.02
N LYS A 505 -4.60 23.05 13.59
CA LYS A 505 -4.86 21.69 14.08
C LYS A 505 -4.87 20.66 12.95
N SER A 506 -4.76 21.09 11.68
CA SER A 506 -4.80 20.22 10.52
C SER A 506 -3.41 19.92 9.97
N ASN A 507 -3.07 18.63 9.91
CA ASN A 507 -1.88 18.17 9.22
C ASN A 507 -1.99 18.41 7.70
N ILE A 508 -3.20 18.37 7.10
CA ILE A 508 -3.39 18.74 5.68
C ILE A 508 -2.97 20.19 5.44
N PHE A 509 -3.38 21.14 6.30
CA PHE A 509 -3.00 22.55 6.13
C PHE A 509 -1.49 22.77 6.33
N ASP A 510 -0.92 22.23 7.41
CA ASP A 510 0.52 22.33 7.70
C ASP A 510 1.38 21.75 6.56
N ALA A 511 0.94 20.65 5.94
CA ALA A 511 1.60 20.05 4.78
C ALA A 511 1.53 20.95 3.53
N TYR A 512 0.37 21.51 3.18
CA TYR A 512 0.26 22.48 2.08
C TYR A 512 1.13 23.71 2.34
N TYR A 513 1.03 24.30 3.54
CA TYR A 513 1.76 25.50 3.92
C TYR A 513 3.28 25.30 3.77
N LYS A 514 3.86 24.30 4.46
CA LYS A 514 5.30 24.02 4.41
C LYS A 514 5.78 23.66 2.99
N GLY A 515 4.95 22.97 2.20
CA GLY A 515 5.29 22.60 0.83
C GLY A 515 5.28 23.80 -0.13
N ILE A 516 4.32 24.71 0.03
CA ILE A 516 4.22 25.95 -0.75
C ILE A 516 5.32 26.94 -0.34
N GLU A 517 5.59 27.07 0.96
CA GLU A 517 6.65 27.92 1.50
C GLU A 517 8.03 27.55 0.96
N ILE A 518 8.42 26.27 1.05
CA ILE A 518 9.72 25.78 0.52
C ILE A 518 9.76 25.86 -1.02
N MET A 519 8.63 25.64 -1.69
CA MET A 519 8.52 25.83 -3.14
C MET A 519 8.78 27.30 -3.54
N LEU A 520 8.25 28.25 -2.77
CA LEU A 520 8.52 29.67 -2.98
C LEU A 520 9.96 30.06 -2.64
N GLU A 521 10.51 29.57 -1.52
CA GLU A 521 11.92 29.83 -1.14
C GLU A 521 12.91 29.36 -2.21
N GLU A 522 12.77 28.14 -2.71
CA GLU A 522 13.65 27.61 -3.77
C GLU A 522 13.39 28.30 -5.12
N PHE A 523 12.14 28.67 -5.44
CA PHE A 523 11.83 29.51 -6.61
C PHE A 523 12.54 30.87 -6.53
N HIS A 524 12.40 31.60 -5.42
CA HIS A 524 13.02 32.91 -5.25
C HIS A 524 14.55 32.83 -5.29
N LYS A 525 15.13 31.82 -4.64
CA LYS A 525 16.57 31.51 -4.64
C LYS A 525 17.10 31.18 -6.04
N PHE A 526 16.40 30.37 -6.83
CA PHE A 526 16.85 29.97 -8.16
C PHE A 526 16.74 31.10 -9.19
N TYR A 527 15.68 31.92 -9.14
CA TYR A 527 15.53 33.05 -10.06
C TYR A 527 16.32 34.29 -9.61
N GLY A 528 16.72 34.38 -8.35
CA GLY A 528 17.43 35.54 -7.79
C GLY A 528 16.49 36.69 -7.41
N ILE A 529 15.36 36.35 -6.78
CA ILE A 529 14.34 37.27 -6.27
C ILE A 529 14.68 37.64 -4.82
N ARG A 530 14.72 38.94 -4.52
CA ARG A 530 15.04 39.49 -3.19
C ARG A 530 13.78 39.88 -2.40
N LYS A 531 13.94 40.16 -1.11
CA LYS A 531 12.89 40.67 -0.23
C LYS A 531 12.40 42.06 -0.65
N ALA A 532 11.09 42.29 -0.55
CA ALA A 532 10.41 43.53 -0.98
C ALA A 532 10.74 43.92 -2.43
N ASN A 533 10.60 42.95 -3.34
CA ASN A 533 10.97 43.10 -4.75
C ASN A 533 9.75 42.84 -5.67
N PRO A 534 9.37 43.79 -6.56
CA PRO A 534 10.03 45.08 -6.80
C PRO A 534 9.89 46.03 -5.61
N ASN A 535 10.85 46.95 -5.46
CA ASN A 535 10.79 47.96 -4.41
C ASN A 535 9.70 49.00 -4.74
N PHE A 536 8.60 49.00 -3.99
CA PHE A 536 7.53 49.99 -4.08
C PHE A 536 7.53 50.87 -2.81
N PRO A 537 7.45 52.20 -2.92
CA PRO A 537 7.51 53.12 -1.79
C PRO A 537 6.19 53.17 -1.00
N TYR A 538 5.93 52.13 -0.20
CA TYR A 538 4.94 52.14 0.88
C TYR A 538 5.63 52.44 2.22
N THR A 539 6.05 53.69 2.42
CA THR A 539 6.38 54.18 3.76
C THR A 539 5.13 54.11 4.64
N THR A 540 5.23 53.49 5.82
CA THR A 540 4.11 53.32 6.75
C THR A 540 3.72 54.58 7.53
N ASP A 541 4.42 55.69 7.29
CA ASP A 541 4.11 57.00 7.86
C ASP A 541 2.86 57.58 7.22
N LYS A 542 1.91 57.99 8.06
CA LYS A 542 0.50 58.20 7.69
C LYS A 542 0.25 59.39 6.76
N ASP A 543 1.23 60.26 6.61
CA ASP A 543 1.08 61.59 6.03
C ASP A 543 1.73 61.73 4.64
N VAL A 544 2.39 60.68 4.12
CA VAL A 544 2.95 60.66 2.75
C VAL A 544 2.39 59.47 1.95
N LYS A 545 1.32 59.72 1.20
CA LYS A 545 0.92 58.84 0.09
C LYS A 545 1.80 59.10 -1.12
N THR A 546 2.96 58.44 -1.19
CA THR A 546 3.69 58.28 -2.44
C THR A 546 2.84 57.47 -3.41
N GLU A 547 2.29 58.12 -4.43
CA GLU A 547 1.64 57.39 -5.52
C GLU A 547 2.67 56.51 -6.22
N ILE A 548 2.41 55.19 -6.25
CA ILE A 548 3.25 54.21 -6.95
C ILE A 548 3.45 54.68 -8.39
N HIS A 549 4.70 54.77 -8.85
CA HIS A 549 5.00 55.25 -10.20
C HIS A 549 4.35 54.35 -11.25
N TYR A 550 3.84 54.92 -12.35
CA TYR A 550 2.95 54.19 -13.26
C TYR A 550 3.62 52.91 -13.82
N SER A 551 4.90 52.95 -14.18
CA SER A 551 5.64 51.78 -14.66
C SER A 551 5.87 50.71 -13.59
N GLN A 552 6.05 51.08 -12.32
CA GLN A 552 6.12 50.12 -11.21
C GLN A 552 4.81 49.32 -11.11
N ARG A 553 3.65 49.96 -11.35
CA ARG A 553 2.33 49.28 -11.40
C ARG A 553 2.13 48.33 -12.60
N LYS A 554 3.16 48.11 -13.44
CA LYS A 554 3.18 47.13 -14.54
C LYS A 554 4.26 46.04 -14.36
N ASN A 555 5.14 46.19 -13.37
CA ASN A 555 6.18 45.22 -13.05
C ASN A 555 5.64 44.18 -12.07
N LEU A 556 5.82 42.90 -12.37
CA LEU A 556 5.34 41.77 -11.57
C LEU A 556 6.36 41.37 -10.50
N PHE A 557 7.64 41.30 -10.88
CA PHE A 557 8.79 41.08 -9.99
C PHE A 557 10.10 41.45 -10.69
N ASN A 558 11.15 41.77 -9.92
CA ASN A 558 12.50 41.78 -10.46
C ASN A 558 13.25 40.50 -10.07
N MET A 559 14.31 40.18 -10.81
CA MET A 559 15.18 39.03 -10.52
C MET A 559 16.59 39.25 -11.06
N THR A 560 17.61 38.69 -10.39
CA THR A 560 19.01 38.75 -10.88
C THR A 560 19.28 37.72 -11.98
N GLY A 561 18.46 36.65 -12.07
CA GLY A 561 18.58 35.58 -13.06
C GLY A 561 19.80 34.68 -12.87
N ARG A 562 20.52 34.83 -11.76
CA ARG A 562 21.81 34.19 -11.48
C ARG A 562 21.69 33.24 -10.27
N PRO A 563 21.25 31.98 -10.48
CA PRO A 563 21.34 30.97 -9.42
C PRO A 563 22.81 30.71 -9.08
N SER A 564 23.13 30.71 -7.78
CA SER A 564 24.52 30.65 -7.31
C SER A 564 25.26 29.39 -7.76
N ASN A 565 26.42 29.59 -8.42
CA ASN A 565 27.39 28.55 -8.79
C ASN A 565 26.86 27.44 -9.72
N LEU A 566 25.82 27.69 -10.52
CA LEU A 566 25.33 26.72 -11.51
C LEU A 566 26.07 26.83 -12.85
N LYS A 567 26.29 25.68 -13.49
CA LYS A 567 26.99 25.53 -14.77
C LYS A 567 26.10 24.97 -15.87
N ASP A 568 26.17 25.59 -17.04
CA ASP A 568 25.56 25.07 -18.28
C ASP A 568 26.34 23.86 -18.83
N MET A 569 25.82 23.21 -19.89
CA MET A 569 26.47 22.07 -20.56
C MET A 569 27.83 22.41 -21.23
N GLU A 570 28.21 23.69 -21.28
CA GLU A 570 29.48 24.18 -21.83
C GLU A 570 30.44 24.70 -20.73
N ASP A 571 30.17 24.39 -19.45
CA ASP A 571 30.87 24.84 -18.23
C ASP A 571 30.92 26.38 -18.04
N LYS A 572 29.92 27.09 -18.58
CA LYS A 572 29.74 28.52 -18.38
C LYS A 572 28.75 28.78 -17.25
N ASP A 573 28.85 29.96 -16.65
CA ASP A 573 27.98 30.35 -15.54
C ASP A 573 26.55 30.55 -16.05
N PHE A 574 25.61 29.75 -15.54
CA PHE A 574 24.23 29.75 -16.01
C PHE A 574 23.51 31.04 -15.59
N ASN A 575 22.86 31.69 -16.56
CA ASN A 575 22.12 32.94 -16.36
C ASN A 575 20.81 32.91 -17.14
N ILE A 576 19.69 32.96 -16.42
CA ILE A 576 18.34 32.92 -16.98
C ILE A 576 18.12 34.06 -17.98
N TRP A 577 18.68 35.25 -17.73
CA TRP A 577 18.57 36.37 -18.66
C TRP A 577 19.22 36.10 -20.01
N THR A 578 20.35 35.38 -20.02
CA THR A 578 21.06 35.01 -21.24
C THR A 578 20.32 33.90 -22.00
N GLU A 579 19.71 32.94 -21.30
CA GLU A 579 18.87 31.92 -21.94
C GLU A 579 17.57 32.50 -22.51
N TRP A 580 16.93 33.44 -21.80
CA TRP A 580 15.76 34.16 -22.29
C TRP A 580 16.09 35.03 -23.51
N GLU A 581 17.21 35.75 -23.51
CA GLU A 581 17.71 36.50 -24.65
C GLU A 581 17.98 35.59 -25.87
N LYS A 582 18.69 34.47 -25.68
CA LYS A 582 18.89 33.45 -26.73
C LYS A 582 17.57 32.94 -27.31
N TYR A 583 16.56 32.65 -26.48
CA TYR A 583 15.28 32.14 -26.95
C TYR A 583 14.47 33.19 -27.72
N LEU A 584 14.38 34.41 -27.17
CA LEU A 584 13.64 35.53 -27.78
C LEU A 584 14.23 35.94 -29.14
N ASN A 585 15.56 36.06 -29.24
CA ASN A 585 16.23 36.45 -30.48
C ASN A 585 16.11 35.41 -31.60
N ASN A 586 15.86 34.14 -31.27
CA ASN A 586 15.64 33.06 -32.25
C ASN A 586 14.14 32.79 -32.55
N SER A 587 13.21 33.47 -31.88
CA SER A 587 11.77 33.16 -31.94
C SER A 587 10.97 34.25 -32.66
N ASN A 588 10.67 34.02 -33.96
CA ASN A 588 9.95 34.97 -34.81
C ASN A 588 8.58 35.45 -34.26
N LYS A 589 7.91 34.63 -33.42
CA LYS A 589 6.82 35.06 -32.53
C LYS A 589 6.60 34.04 -31.40
N ILE A 590 6.45 34.51 -30.18
CA ILE A 590 5.98 33.71 -29.04
C ILE A 590 4.46 33.92 -28.90
N THR A 591 3.69 32.82 -28.98
CA THR A 591 2.22 32.83 -28.75
C THR A 591 1.81 32.22 -27.41
N ASP A 592 2.72 31.48 -26.76
CA ASP A 592 2.61 31.02 -25.38
C ASP A 592 4.00 31.17 -24.72
N PRO A 593 4.18 32.11 -23.79
CA PRO A 593 5.46 32.34 -23.10
C PRO A 593 5.66 31.43 -21.88
N THR A 594 4.73 30.54 -21.57
CA THR A 594 4.83 29.62 -20.42
C THR A 594 6.12 28.79 -20.49
N SER A 595 6.52 28.35 -21.69
CA SER A 595 7.79 27.63 -21.89
C SER A 595 9.02 28.49 -21.57
N LEU A 596 9.04 29.77 -21.97
CA LEU A 596 10.08 30.75 -21.66
C LEU A 596 10.20 30.94 -20.15
N TYR A 597 9.13 31.37 -19.49
CA TYR A 597 9.16 31.67 -18.05
C TYR A 597 9.43 30.42 -17.22
N SER A 598 8.98 29.24 -17.66
CA SER A 598 9.21 27.95 -16.98
C SER A 598 10.55 27.29 -17.31
N LEU A 599 11.40 27.87 -18.15
CA LEU A 599 12.69 27.29 -18.57
C LEU A 599 12.57 25.91 -19.24
N ASP A 600 11.44 25.63 -19.89
CA ASP A 600 11.16 24.34 -20.55
C ASP A 600 11.59 24.30 -22.03
N PHE A 601 12.13 25.39 -22.57
CA PHE A 601 12.42 25.57 -23.99
C PHE A 601 13.75 24.98 -24.48
N SER A 602 14.76 24.82 -23.61
CA SER A 602 16.04 24.20 -23.95
C SER A 602 16.30 22.98 -23.06
N ALA A 603 17.02 21.99 -23.59
CA ALA A 603 17.33 20.78 -22.84
C ALA A 603 18.12 21.07 -21.56
N ASP A 604 18.99 22.08 -21.60
CA ASP A 604 19.86 22.43 -20.48
C ASP A 604 19.20 23.32 -19.42
N ALA A 605 18.45 24.35 -19.83
CA ALA A 605 17.66 25.14 -18.88
C ALA A 605 16.62 24.26 -18.15
N LYS A 606 16.04 23.28 -18.86
CA LYS A 606 15.15 22.26 -18.30
C LYS A 606 15.87 21.27 -17.39
N ARG A 607 17.09 20.83 -17.75
CA ARG A 607 17.96 20.03 -16.86
C ARG A 607 18.21 20.77 -15.56
N LEU A 608 18.71 22.01 -15.63
CA LEU A 608 19.08 22.81 -14.46
C LEU A 608 17.87 23.15 -13.58
N LYS A 609 16.69 23.40 -14.17
CA LYS A 609 15.43 23.47 -13.41
C LYS A 609 15.16 22.17 -12.64
N ASN A 610 15.29 21.02 -13.29
CA ASN A 610 14.99 19.74 -12.65
C ASN A 610 16.01 19.33 -11.59
N GLU A 611 17.29 19.65 -11.80
CA GLU A 611 18.39 19.29 -10.91
C GLU A 611 18.55 20.23 -9.70
N TYR A 612 18.21 21.53 -9.84
CA TYR A 612 18.49 22.54 -8.81
C TYR A 612 17.27 23.35 -8.33
N LEU A 613 16.12 23.28 -9.02
CA LEU A 613 14.86 23.87 -8.54
C LEU A 613 13.89 22.80 -8.03
N THR A 614 13.34 21.96 -8.91
CA THR A 614 12.24 21.05 -8.52
C THR A 614 12.69 19.87 -7.66
N SER A 615 13.96 19.46 -7.76
CA SER A 615 14.61 18.49 -6.87
C SER A 615 14.55 18.87 -5.38
N ASN A 616 14.57 20.17 -5.07
CA ASN A 616 14.60 20.71 -3.71
C ASN A 616 13.20 21.01 -3.15
N MET A 617 12.15 20.92 -3.98
CA MET A 617 10.77 21.21 -3.58
C MET A 617 10.08 19.99 -2.95
N LEU A 618 9.46 20.15 -1.78
CA LEU A 618 8.78 19.03 -1.11
C LEU A 618 7.47 18.65 -1.82
N GLY A 619 7.39 17.42 -2.33
CA GLY A 619 6.20 16.83 -2.97
C GLY A 619 5.86 17.37 -4.37
N VAL A 620 6.52 18.42 -4.85
CA VAL A 620 6.33 18.99 -6.19
C VAL A 620 7.19 18.26 -7.20
N ARG A 621 6.64 17.93 -8.37
CA ARG A 621 7.41 17.44 -9.53
C ARG A 621 7.35 18.39 -10.71
N ASN A 622 6.22 19.05 -10.89
CA ASN A 622 5.99 20.01 -11.96
C ASN A 622 6.05 21.43 -11.38
N PHE A 623 6.90 22.28 -11.95
CA PHE A 623 6.93 23.71 -11.66
C PHE A 623 6.87 24.49 -12.98
N THR A 624 5.87 25.36 -13.08
CA THR A 624 5.52 26.12 -14.27
C THR A 624 5.16 27.55 -13.88
N ILE A 625 5.81 28.52 -14.51
CA ILE A 625 5.40 29.93 -14.51
C ILE A 625 4.68 30.17 -15.84
N TYR A 626 3.42 30.62 -15.79
CA TYR A 626 2.59 30.74 -16.99
C TYR A 626 2.07 32.15 -17.24
N GLN A 627 1.78 32.45 -18.50
CA GLN A 627 0.98 33.61 -18.89
C GLN A 627 0.04 33.22 -20.03
N ASP A 628 -1.25 33.45 -19.86
CA ASP A 628 -2.28 33.17 -20.86
C ASP A 628 -2.61 34.46 -21.62
N PHE A 629 -2.25 34.53 -22.90
CA PHE A 629 -2.62 35.65 -23.77
C PHE A 629 -4.09 35.60 -24.24
N GLY A 630 -4.88 34.60 -23.86
CA GLY A 630 -6.28 34.47 -24.26
C GLY A 630 -6.50 34.34 -25.77
N GLY A 631 -5.48 33.85 -26.50
CA GLY A 631 -5.46 33.82 -27.96
C GLY A 631 -5.26 35.19 -28.64
N ASN A 632 -4.90 36.23 -27.89
CA ASN A 632 -4.73 37.58 -28.40
C ASN A 632 -3.50 37.71 -29.34
N PRO A 633 -3.67 37.95 -30.65
CA PRO A 633 -2.54 38.00 -31.58
C PRO A 633 -1.76 39.31 -31.50
N TYR A 634 -2.20 40.30 -30.71
CA TYR A 634 -1.62 41.64 -30.63
C TYR A 634 -0.56 41.81 -29.53
N GLN A 635 -0.39 40.82 -28.65
CA GLN A 635 0.67 40.75 -27.65
C GLN A 635 1.93 40.04 -28.18
N SER A 636 3.11 40.52 -27.78
CA SER A 636 4.42 39.92 -28.06
C SER A 636 5.42 40.24 -26.93
N LEU A 637 6.33 39.32 -26.60
CA LEU A 637 7.42 39.55 -25.63
C LEU A 637 8.73 39.97 -26.32
N PHE A 638 9.51 40.76 -25.60
CA PHE A 638 10.83 41.25 -26.01
C PHE A 638 11.80 41.26 -24.81
N TYR A 639 13.08 41.02 -25.10
CA TYR A 639 14.16 41.33 -24.17
C TYR A 639 14.56 42.80 -24.28
N LYS A 640 14.87 43.43 -23.15
CA LYS A 640 15.45 44.77 -23.07
C LYS A 640 16.73 44.69 -22.25
N ASP A 641 17.87 44.99 -22.88
CA ASP A 641 19.19 45.01 -22.24
C ASP A 641 19.39 46.25 -21.35
N LYS A 642 18.70 47.34 -21.69
CA LYS A 642 18.76 48.66 -21.04
C LYS A 642 17.38 49.16 -20.66
N ASP A 643 17.36 50.06 -19.67
CA ASP A 643 16.18 50.82 -19.29
C ASP A 643 15.74 51.72 -20.46
N PHE A 644 14.44 51.97 -20.60
CA PHE A 644 13.87 52.66 -21.74
C PHE A 644 12.69 53.56 -21.34
N GLN A 645 12.40 54.54 -22.19
CA GLN A 645 11.26 55.43 -22.04
C GLN A 645 10.16 55.09 -23.04
N THR A 646 8.91 55.31 -22.65
CA THR A 646 7.76 55.37 -23.56
C THR A 646 6.90 56.60 -23.27
N THR A 647 6.18 57.10 -24.27
CA THR A 647 5.33 58.29 -24.14
C THR A 647 3.88 57.87 -23.96
N TYR A 648 3.33 58.07 -22.77
CA TYR A 648 1.94 57.79 -22.46
C TYR A 648 1.04 58.93 -22.94
N ASN A 649 0.12 58.62 -23.86
CA ASN A 649 -0.80 59.59 -24.44
C ASN A 649 -2.17 59.59 -23.71
N GLU A 650 -2.26 60.40 -22.64
CA GLU A 650 -3.52 60.78 -21.97
C GLU A 650 -3.64 62.32 -21.93
N GLY A 651 -3.85 62.93 -23.09
CA GLY A 651 -4.07 64.39 -23.24
C GLY A 651 -2.83 65.28 -23.06
N PHE A 652 -1.76 64.74 -22.46
CA PHE A 652 -0.42 65.32 -22.43
C PHE A 652 0.61 64.20 -22.62
N ASP A 653 1.69 64.46 -23.36
CA ASP A 653 2.79 63.51 -23.55
C ASP A 653 3.59 63.32 -22.24
N LYS A 654 3.19 62.33 -21.44
CA LYS A 654 3.95 61.94 -20.24
C LYS A 654 4.98 60.88 -20.61
N VAL A 655 6.25 61.23 -20.50
CA VAL A 655 7.35 60.25 -20.56
C VAL A 655 7.30 59.37 -19.31
N VAL A 656 7.43 58.05 -19.49
CA VAL A 656 7.42 57.06 -18.41
C VAL A 656 8.62 56.12 -18.58
N ASP A 657 9.49 56.09 -17.58
CA ASP A 657 10.66 55.20 -17.53
C ASP A 657 10.27 53.76 -17.15
N PHE A 658 10.82 52.79 -17.86
CA PHE A 658 10.66 51.35 -17.65
C PHE A 658 12.04 50.67 -17.58
N SER A 659 12.18 49.69 -16.69
CA SER A 659 13.44 48.98 -16.49
C SER A 659 13.75 47.94 -17.57
N LYS A 660 15.04 47.64 -17.75
CA LYS A 660 15.52 46.45 -18.49
C LYS A 660 14.90 45.15 -17.97
N GLY A 661 14.85 44.12 -18.81
CA GLY A 661 14.27 42.80 -18.48
C GLY A 661 13.35 42.25 -19.56
N ILE A 662 12.31 41.49 -19.17
CA ILE A 662 11.25 41.05 -20.10
C ILE A 662 10.18 42.13 -20.20
N SER A 663 9.97 42.61 -21.42
CA SER A 663 8.89 43.54 -21.75
C SER A 663 7.82 42.87 -22.61
N ILE A 664 6.57 43.27 -22.41
CA ILE A 664 5.46 42.97 -23.32
C ILE A 664 5.14 44.21 -24.16
N VAL A 665 4.92 43.98 -25.45
CA VAL A 665 4.34 44.95 -26.38
C VAL A 665 2.91 44.54 -26.66
N SER A 666 1.98 45.50 -26.72
CA SER A 666 0.63 45.26 -27.21
C SER A 666 0.12 46.41 -28.06
N THR A 667 -0.43 46.10 -29.24
CA THR A 667 -1.04 47.12 -30.13
C THR A 667 -2.50 47.44 -29.77
N ARG A 668 -3.03 46.82 -28.71
CA ARG A 668 -4.37 47.06 -28.15
C ARG A 668 -4.35 47.03 -26.63
N ASN A 669 -5.42 47.50 -26.01
CA ASN A 669 -5.71 47.12 -24.63
C ASN A 669 -5.82 45.60 -24.52
N ALA A 670 -5.15 45.03 -23.53
CA ALA A 670 -5.16 43.58 -23.29
C ALA A 670 -4.92 43.28 -21.82
N ASP A 671 -5.61 42.24 -21.34
CA ASP A 671 -5.53 41.79 -19.97
C ASP A 671 -4.22 41.02 -19.72
N LEU A 672 -3.86 40.91 -18.44
CA LEU A 672 -2.85 39.99 -17.94
C LEU A 672 -3.55 38.83 -17.24
N ASP A 673 -3.07 37.62 -17.51
CA ASP A 673 -3.41 36.41 -16.79
C ASP A 673 -2.09 35.63 -16.58
N PHE A 674 -1.57 35.63 -15.36
CA PHE A 674 -0.21 35.23 -15.02
C PHE A 674 -0.18 34.41 -13.72
N GLY A 675 0.73 33.44 -13.59
CA GLY A 675 0.67 32.57 -12.43
C GLY A 675 1.81 31.57 -12.22
N LEU A 676 1.70 30.85 -11.11
CA LEU A 676 2.50 29.69 -10.76
C LEU A 676 1.60 28.45 -10.74
N LEU A 677 1.99 27.40 -11.44
CA LEU A 677 1.32 26.10 -11.40
C LEU A 677 2.30 25.02 -10.92
N THR A 678 1.89 24.32 -9.88
CA THR A 678 2.63 23.22 -9.24
C THR A 678 1.67 22.11 -8.80
N ASP A 679 2.20 20.96 -8.38
CA ASP A 679 1.38 19.89 -7.80
C ASP A 679 0.67 20.28 -6.47
N LEU A 680 1.10 21.35 -5.79
CA LEU A 680 0.56 21.83 -4.50
C LEU A 680 -0.26 23.13 -4.59
N LEU A 681 -0.01 23.96 -5.59
CA LEU A 681 -0.60 25.30 -5.74
C LEU A 681 -0.77 25.66 -7.22
N ASN A 682 -1.96 26.15 -7.57
CA ASN A 682 -2.23 26.95 -8.75
C ASN A 682 -2.55 28.39 -8.31
N PHE A 683 -1.56 29.27 -8.39
CA PHE A 683 -1.73 30.70 -8.19
C PHE A 683 -2.02 31.36 -9.53
N ARG A 684 -3.16 32.04 -9.67
CA ARG A 684 -3.61 32.73 -10.88
C ARG A 684 -3.95 34.19 -10.60
N PHE A 685 -3.13 35.08 -11.09
CA PHE A 685 -3.31 36.53 -11.01
C PHE A 685 -3.85 37.08 -12.34
N LYS A 686 -5.02 37.69 -12.31
CA LYS A 686 -5.60 38.41 -13.46
C LYS A 686 -5.66 39.91 -13.22
N ALA A 687 -5.37 40.70 -14.23
CA ALA A 687 -5.59 42.14 -14.22
C ALA A 687 -6.12 42.63 -15.57
N LYS A 688 -7.24 43.38 -15.52
CA LYS A 688 -7.88 43.95 -16.70
C LYS A 688 -7.07 45.12 -17.28
N ASP A 689 -7.11 45.31 -18.60
CA ASP A 689 -6.45 46.41 -19.33
C ASP A 689 -4.99 46.60 -18.86
N PHE A 690 -4.24 45.51 -18.73
CA PHE A 690 -2.90 45.55 -18.15
C PHE A 690 -1.90 46.26 -19.08
N THR A 691 -1.90 45.92 -20.36
CA THR A 691 -1.20 46.69 -21.40
C THR A 691 -2.16 47.66 -22.07
N TYR A 692 -1.76 48.91 -22.29
CA TYR A 692 -2.53 49.91 -23.05
C TYR A 692 -1.93 50.14 -24.43
N ASN A 693 -2.80 50.41 -25.41
CA ASN A 693 -2.38 50.84 -26.75
C ASN A 693 -1.52 52.12 -26.73
N SER A 694 -1.78 53.03 -25.80
CA SER A 694 -1.08 54.30 -25.59
C SER A 694 0.27 54.18 -24.86
N LEU A 695 0.67 52.99 -24.40
CA LEU A 695 2.00 52.74 -23.80
C LEU A 695 2.96 52.03 -24.75
N GLN A 696 2.43 51.29 -25.73
CA GLN A 696 3.13 50.39 -26.65
C GLN A 696 3.91 49.24 -25.97
N THR A 697 4.91 49.53 -25.12
CA THR A 697 5.81 48.59 -24.45
C THR A 697 5.79 48.81 -22.93
N VAL A 698 5.69 47.74 -22.12
CA VAL A 698 5.84 47.79 -20.66
C VAL A 698 6.67 46.60 -20.13
N THR A 699 7.51 46.83 -19.11
CA THR A 699 8.31 45.76 -18.47
C THR A 699 7.46 44.93 -17.52
N LEU A 700 7.39 43.61 -17.75
CA LEU A 700 6.72 42.64 -16.88
C LEU A 700 7.62 42.10 -15.79
N ILE A 701 8.87 41.79 -16.13
CA ILE A 701 9.85 41.21 -15.21
C ILE A 701 11.13 42.03 -15.34
N GLY A 702 11.52 42.74 -14.28
CA GLY A 702 12.70 43.61 -14.30
C GLY A 702 14.01 42.85 -14.03
N ARG A 703 15.08 43.21 -14.73
CA ARG A 703 16.43 42.73 -14.46
C ARG A 703 17.13 43.66 -13.48
N VAL A 704 17.46 43.14 -12.30
CA VAL A 704 18.41 43.74 -11.36
C VAL A 704 19.78 43.08 -11.52
N ASP A 705 20.86 43.82 -11.29
CA ASP A 705 22.22 43.27 -11.20
C ASP A 705 22.62 43.17 -9.73
N ASP A 706 23.50 42.24 -9.36
CA ASP A 706 23.62 41.80 -7.95
C ASP A 706 24.08 42.87 -6.94
N ASN A 707 24.70 43.95 -7.39
CA ASN A 707 25.48 44.88 -6.56
C ASN A 707 24.68 46.02 -5.90
N THR A 708 23.41 46.25 -6.23
CA THR A 708 22.70 47.50 -5.87
C THR A 708 22.43 47.71 -4.38
N ASP A 709 22.42 46.65 -3.57
CA ASP A 709 21.87 46.73 -2.21
C ASP A 709 22.93 46.89 -1.11
N GLN A 710 24.23 46.89 -1.45
CA GLN A 710 25.32 47.05 -0.46
C GLN A 710 25.74 48.50 -0.16
N GLN A 711 25.14 49.52 -0.80
CA GLN A 711 25.55 50.93 -0.62
C GLN A 711 24.66 51.78 0.29
N ASN A 712 23.44 51.35 0.63
CA ASN A 712 22.47 52.21 1.33
C ASN A 712 22.48 52.11 2.88
N ASP A 713 23.14 51.11 3.47
CA ASP A 713 23.18 50.93 4.93
C ASP A 713 24.28 51.74 5.65
N ASN A 714 25.04 52.58 4.94
CA ASN A 714 26.29 53.19 5.46
C ASN A 714 26.38 54.72 5.31
N SER A 715 25.25 55.42 5.13
CA SER A 715 25.21 56.89 4.98
C SER A 715 24.42 57.61 6.09
N SER A 716 24.75 57.32 7.36
CA SER A 716 24.04 57.87 8.52
C SER A 716 24.92 58.14 9.76
N SER A 717 26.18 58.54 9.57
CA SER A 717 26.99 59.15 10.66
C SER A 717 28.09 60.09 10.14
N ASN A 718 27.80 61.40 10.16
CA ASN A 718 28.71 62.49 10.54
C ASN A 718 28.06 63.86 10.24
N SER A 719 27.49 64.49 11.27
CA SER A 719 27.00 65.87 11.19
C SER A 719 27.02 66.53 12.58
N GLU A 720 28.21 66.79 13.11
CA GLU A 720 28.39 67.64 14.29
C GLU A 720 29.39 68.77 14.01
N ASN A 721 28.88 70.00 14.11
CA ASN A 721 29.55 71.15 14.73
C ASN A 721 30.93 71.60 14.20
N ASP A 722 30.91 72.44 13.15
CA ASP A 722 31.86 73.56 13.05
C ASP A 722 31.10 74.88 13.29
N SER A 723 31.16 75.38 14.53
CA SER A 723 30.60 76.68 14.92
C SER A 723 31.74 77.68 15.16
N ASN A 724 31.96 78.58 14.20
CA ASN A 724 33.03 79.59 14.27
C ASN A 724 32.91 80.47 15.52
N THR A 725 34.06 80.76 16.13
CA THR A 725 34.25 81.87 17.06
C THR A 725 35.51 82.65 16.70
N ASN A 726 35.34 83.92 16.35
CA ASN A 726 36.23 85.04 16.71
C ASN A 726 35.62 86.37 16.23
N GLU A 727 35.72 87.38 17.09
CA GLU A 727 35.23 88.78 16.98
C GLU A 727 33.70 88.97 16.88
#